data_AF-A0A2H5Z1W8-F1
#
_entry.id   AF-A0A2H5Z1W8-F1
#
_cell.length_a   1.000
_cell.length_b   1.000
_cell.length_c   1.000
_cell.angle_alpha   90.00
_cell.angle_beta   90.00
_cell.angle_gamma   90.00
#
_symmetry.space_group_name_H-M   'P 1'
#
loop_
_entity.id
_entity.type
_entity.pdbx_description
1 polymer ?
#
loop_
_entity_poly.entity_id
_entity_poly.type
_entity_poly.pdbx_seq_one_letter_code
_entity_poly.pdbx_strand_id
1 'polypeptide(L)'
;MLTTSERIAFVLIALASLLLTAHGVSRIVRAIARGQGRPNWGIFFRRVIPVSLDILLQRPIFRTRPFVSLLHAGVFFAFVFYGLVNIFDLAEGFIGFSTLHRGGIAALYNLIADLLSVAALAGMLGLLIRRFGLRPFRFNERVLLLPSVRFGISRDSAIVGGFILLHVGSRWIGQAVRVAESGRPDWSQPTASLVATLFHGWNEAALTMASHVTWWLALGLILAFLPYFPYSKHIHLFMAPLNLILREARPLGQLEPPTSSDGTLGAERLEQLRWYQLLDAYACIMCNRCQDVCPAHGTGRALSPAALEINKRYYLNRNLAAFAGGATSPPLLEIATSKEAVWSCTTCAACVRICPVGNRPMLDLIDIRRALVNRGDPLDPNLQSALESLARYGNSFGKPARQRARWAKELPFTIKDARKEPVEYLWFVGDFASFDPRMQENTKTVAQLFHAAGLDFGILYEDERNAGNDVRRVGEEGLFEMLVEQNLAALEKAQFRAIVTTDPHTYNALKNEYPAYGFRVPVYHYTEVLAELLERGALRVQQPLRAAVTYHDPCYLGRYNRITAAPRRIIRALGLELREMPRHGENTYCCGAGGGQIWMDSGGQERPSEQRIREAVALGDDLRYFVVSCPKDMAMYSDAVKTTGYEGRLTVIDVARLVASAVRIDGLEPESIPVESEAR
;
A
#
# COMPACT_ATOMS: atom_id res chain seq x y z
N MET A 1 -9.94 3.26 -49.62
CA MET A 1 -11.26 3.43 -48.95
C MET A 1 -11.91 2.07 -48.87
N LEU A 2 -12.69 1.80 -47.82
CA LEU A 2 -13.44 0.54 -47.72
C LEU A 2 -14.56 0.48 -48.76
N THR A 3 -14.90 -0.73 -49.17
CA THR A 3 -16.09 -1.02 -49.97
C THR A 3 -17.37 -0.78 -49.18
N THR A 4 -18.50 -0.61 -49.87
CA THR A 4 -19.81 -0.39 -49.23
C THR A 4 -20.20 -1.57 -48.32
N SER A 5 -19.91 -2.80 -48.72
CA SER A 5 -20.17 -4.00 -47.92
C SER A 5 -19.35 -4.01 -46.63
N GLU A 6 -18.07 -3.65 -46.69
CA GLU A 6 -17.21 -3.54 -45.51
C GLU A 6 -17.72 -2.47 -44.53
N ARG A 7 -18.14 -1.30 -45.03
CA ARG A 7 -18.70 -0.24 -44.18
C ARG A 7 -19.97 -0.69 -43.46
N ILE A 8 -20.89 -1.33 -44.18
CA ILE A 8 -22.12 -1.87 -43.60
C ILE A 8 -21.80 -2.93 -42.54
N ALA A 9 -20.92 -3.89 -42.87
CA ALA A 9 -20.50 -4.92 -41.94
C ALA A 9 -19.86 -4.33 -40.67
N PHE A 10 -18.98 -3.34 -40.82
CA PHE A 10 -18.32 -2.69 -39.69
C PHE A 10 -19.35 -2.02 -38.75
N VAL A 11 -20.32 -1.29 -39.30
CA VAL A 11 -21.36 -0.62 -38.49
C VAL A 11 -22.21 -1.63 -37.73
N LEU A 12 -22.62 -2.73 -38.38
CA LEU A 12 -23.42 -3.79 -37.73
C LEU A 12 -22.64 -4.48 -36.60
N ILE A 13 -21.37 -4.83 -36.84
CA ILE A 13 -20.49 -5.43 -35.83
C ILE A 13 -20.24 -4.44 -34.69
N ALA A 14 -20.02 -3.16 -35.00
CA ALA A 14 -19.80 -2.13 -33.99
C ALA A 14 -21.02 -1.95 -33.09
N LEU A 15 -22.22 -1.91 -33.66
CA LEU A 15 -23.46 -1.83 -32.87
C LEU A 15 -23.61 -3.03 -31.94
N ALA A 16 -23.46 -4.26 -32.46
CA ALA A 16 -23.52 -5.47 -31.65
C ALA A 16 -22.48 -5.47 -30.53
N SER A 17 -21.24 -5.11 -30.85
CA SER A 17 -20.11 -5.03 -29.92
C SER A 17 -20.37 -4.02 -28.79
N LEU A 18 -20.84 -2.82 -29.13
CA LEU A 18 -21.17 -1.77 -28.17
C LEU A 18 -22.32 -2.17 -27.24
N LEU A 19 -23.37 -2.81 -27.77
CA LEU A 19 -24.49 -3.31 -26.96
C LEU A 19 -24.04 -4.39 -25.96
N LEU A 20 -23.25 -5.36 -26.40
CA LEU A 20 -22.68 -6.40 -25.52
C LEU A 20 -21.76 -5.80 -24.45
N THR A 21 -20.95 -4.83 -24.83
CA THR A 21 -20.05 -4.12 -23.91
C THR A 21 -20.82 -3.31 -22.87
N ALA A 22 -21.82 -2.54 -23.30
CA ALA A 22 -22.68 -1.76 -22.42
C ALA A 22 -23.42 -2.65 -21.41
N HIS A 23 -23.89 -3.82 -21.85
CA HIS A 23 -24.50 -4.81 -20.96
C HIS A 23 -23.53 -5.34 -19.91
N GLY A 24 -22.29 -5.65 -20.31
CA GLY A 24 -21.23 -6.08 -19.40
C GLY A 24 -20.87 -5.00 -18.37
N VAL A 25 -20.65 -3.76 -18.82
CA VAL A 25 -20.35 -2.62 -17.95
C VAL A 25 -21.49 -2.34 -16.97
N SER A 26 -22.75 -2.36 -17.43
CA SER A 26 -23.92 -2.18 -16.58
C SER A 26 -23.97 -3.21 -15.44
N ARG A 27 -23.63 -4.47 -15.72
CA ARG A 27 -23.56 -5.50 -14.69
C ARG A 27 -22.42 -5.28 -13.69
N ILE A 28 -21.25 -4.81 -14.15
CA ILE A 28 -20.12 -4.46 -13.27
C ILE A 28 -20.49 -3.29 -12.36
N VAL A 29 -21.09 -2.24 -12.90
CA VAL A 29 -21.55 -1.08 -12.13
C VAL A 29 -22.56 -1.51 -11.07
N ARG A 30 -23.55 -2.34 -11.44
CA ARG A 30 -24.51 -2.89 -10.47
C ARG A 30 -23.84 -3.76 -9.42
N ALA A 31 -22.87 -4.61 -9.79
CA ALA A 31 -22.12 -5.41 -8.85
C ALA A 31 -21.34 -4.55 -7.85
N ILE A 32 -20.65 -3.50 -8.30
CA ILE A 32 -19.94 -2.56 -7.42
C ILE A 32 -20.93 -1.83 -6.50
N ALA A 33 -22.08 -1.42 -7.04
CA ALA A 33 -23.13 -0.73 -6.28
C ALA A 33 -23.83 -1.61 -5.23
N ARG A 34 -23.59 -2.93 -5.22
CA ARG A 34 -24.04 -3.80 -4.13
C ARG A 34 -23.22 -3.64 -2.86
N GLY A 35 -21.99 -3.14 -2.96
CA GLY A 35 -21.18 -2.89 -1.79
C GLY A 35 -21.73 -1.73 -0.96
N GLN A 36 -21.40 -1.73 0.32
CA GLN A 36 -21.88 -0.75 1.28
C GLN A 36 -21.35 0.67 1.00
N GLY A 37 -22.13 1.66 1.42
CA GLY A 37 -21.85 3.08 1.17
C GLY A 37 -22.08 3.49 -0.29
N ARG A 38 -21.78 4.74 -0.62
CA ARG A 38 -21.90 5.26 -1.99
C ARG A 38 -20.71 6.14 -2.35
N PRO A 39 -20.35 6.24 -3.64
CA PRO A 39 -19.33 7.18 -4.07
C PRO A 39 -19.76 8.61 -3.80
N ASN A 40 -18.87 9.39 -3.17
CA ASN A 40 -19.08 10.82 -3.00
C ASN A 40 -18.67 11.57 -4.28
N TRP A 41 -19.65 11.89 -5.12
CA TRP A 41 -19.44 12.60 -6.38
C TRP A 41 -18.90 14.03 -6.20
N GLY A 42 -19.04 14.66 -5.03
CA GLY A 42 -18.39 15.95 -4.75
C GLY A 42 -16.87 15.87 -4.78
N ILE A 43 -16.30 14.72 -4.37
CA ILE A 43 -14.85 14.47 -4.43
C ILE A 43 -14.38 14.36 -5.88
N PHE A 44 -15.20 13.80 -6.77
CA PHE A 44 -14.86 13.64 -8.18
C PHE A 44 -14.48 14.99 -8.81
N PHE A 45 -15.35 15.99 -8.71
CA PHE A 45 -15.11 17.29 -9.33
C PHE A 45 -13.89 18.02 -8.75
N ARG A 46 -13.63 17.86 -7.45
CA ARG A 46 -12.45 18.44 -6.80
C ARG A 46 -11.14 17.76 -7.19
N ARG A 47 -11.18 16.46 -7.50
CA ARG A 47 -9.96 15.63 -7.67
C ARG A 47 -9.68 15.18 -9.09
N VAL A 48 -10.65 15.24 -10.00
CA VAL A 48 -10.51 14.74 -11.38
C VAL A 48 -9.31 15.38 -12.07
N ILE A 49 -9.13 16.70 -11.97
CA ILE A 49 -7.99 17.40 -12.59
C ILE A 49 -6.64 16.99 -11.96
N PRO A 50 -6.38 17.21 -10.66
CA PRO A 50 -5.06 16.92 -10.08
C PRO A 50 -4.69 15.44 -10.16
N VAL A 51 -5.67 14.53 -10.00
CA VAL A 51 -5.41 13.09 -10.12
C VAL A 51 -5.19 12.67 -11.56
N SER A 52 -5.90 13.25 -12.54
CA SER A 52 -5.64 12.99 -13.96
C SER A 52 -4.24 13.47 -14.36
N LEU A 53 -3.79 14.62 -13.83
CA LEU A 53 -2.41 15.08 -14.02
C LEU A 53 -1.41 14.08 -13.43
N ASP A 54 -1.65 13.57 -12.22
CA ASP A 54 -0.79 12.54 -11.62
C ASP A 54 -0.74 11.25 -12.47
N ILE A 55 -1.86 10.85 -13.08
CA ILE A 55 -1.96 9.68 -13.98
C ILE A 55 -1.23 9.94 -15.29
N LEU A 56 -1.42 11.09 -15.93
CA LEU A 56 -0.72 11.48 -17.16
C LEU A 56 0.78 11.55 -16.94
N LEU A 57 1.22 12.07 -15.79
CA LEU A 57 2.63 12.08 -15.38
C LEU A 57 3.13 10.73 -14.86
N GLN A 58 2.29 9.69 -14.86
CA GLN A 58 2.60 8.33 -14.40
C GLN A 58 3.18 8.27 -12.97
N ARG A 59 2.94 9.30 -12.15
CA ARG A 59 3.51 9.43 -10.79
C ARG A 59 3.22 8.23 -9.88
N PRO A 60 2.02 7.59 -9.90
CA PRO A 60 1.75 6.43 -9.07
C PRO A 60 2.63 5.20 -9.39
N ILE A 61 3.05 5.01 -10.64
CA ILE A 61 3.78 3.81 -11.06
C ILE A 61 5.30 3.95 -10.92
N PHE A 62 5.89 5.15 -11.09
CA PHE A 62 7.34 5.36 -11.06
C PHE A 62 7.98 5.27 -9.66
N ARG A 63 7.22 4.90 -8.63
CA ARG A 63 7.70 4.81 -7.24
C ARG A 63 8.68 3.67 -6.93
N THR A 64 8.66 2.57 -7.69
CA THR A 64 9.46 1.37 -7.31
C THR A 64 10.13 0.60 -8.43
N ARG A 65 9.56 0.59 -9.63
CA ARG A 65 10.05 -0.23 -10.76
C ARG A 65 10.25 0.64 -11.98
N PRO A 66 11.25 1.52 -12.03
CA PRO A 66 11.39 2.53 -13.08
C PRO A 66 11.37 1.91 -14.48
N PHE A 67 12.11 0.82 -14.70
CA PHE A 67 12.14 0.14 -16.00
C PHE A 67 10.78 -0.44 -16.42
N VAL A 68 10.09 -1.16 -15.52
CA VAL A 68 8.76 -1.71 -15.82
C VAL A 68 7.74 -0.58 -16.02
N SER A 69 7.88 0.51 -15.27
CA SER A 69 7.05 1.70 -15.41
C SER A 69 7.29 2.42 -16.73
N LEU A 70 8.51 2.42 -17.26
CA LEU A 70 8.83 2.95 -18.59
C LEU A 70 8.16 2.13 -19.70
N LEU A 71 8.26 0.79 -19.64
CA LEU A 71 7.56 -0.09 -20.59
C LEU A 71 6.04 0.14 -20.56
N HIS A 72 5.47 0.28 -19.36
CA HIS A 72 4.06 0.64 -19.19
C HIS A 72 3.73 2.02 -19.75
N ALA A 73 4.59 3.03 -19.53
CA ALA A 73 4.36 4.39 -20.02
C ALA A 73 4.26 4.44 -21.56
N GLY A 74 5.10 3.68 -22.27
CA GLY A 74 5.00 3.56 -23.73
C GLY A 74 3.64 3.03 -24.19
N VAL A 75 3.13 2.00 -23.52
CA VAL A 75 1.79 1.43 -23.79
C VAL A 75 0.69 2.42 -23.42
N PHE A 76 0.81 3.11 -22.28
CA PHE A 76 -0.18 4.07 -21.79
C PHE A 76 -0.33 5.27 -22.73
N PHE A 77 0.76 5.94 -23.08
CA PHE A 77 0.69 7.14 -23.93
C PHE A 77 0.22 6.79 -25.34
N ALA A 78 0.65 5.65 -25.87
CA ALA A 78 0.11 5.14 -27.12
C ALA A 78 -1.40 4.93 -27.02
N PHE A 79 -1.89 4.24 -25.99
CA PHE A 79 -3.32 4.00 -25.83
C PHE A 79 -4.13 5.32 -25.74
N VAL A 80 -3.66 6.29 -24.94
CA VAL A 80 -4.32 7.61 -24.82
C VAL A 80 -4.40 8.32 -26.17
N PHE A 81 -3.32 8.28 -26.95
CA PHE A 81 -3.27 8.90 -28.27
C PHE A 81 -4.06 8.10 -29.32
N TYR A 82 -4.16 6.78 -29.17
CA TYR A 82 -4.84 5.89 -30.12
C TYR A 82 -6.35 6.12 -30.17
N GLY A 83 -6.94 6.75 -29.16
CA GLY A 83 -8.32 7.26 -29.27
C GLY A 83 -8.49 8.20 -30.48
N LEU A 84 -7.54 9.12 -30.69
CA LEU A 84 -7.50 10.00 -31.85
C LEU A 84 -7.10 9.24 -33.13
N VAL A 85 -6.13 8.32 -33.03
CA VAL A 85 -5.69 7.52 -34.20
C VAL A 85 -6.84 6.72 -34.79
N ASN A 86 -7.62 6.05 -33.94
CA ASN A 86 -8.76 5.25 -34.39
C ASN A 86 -9.87 6.11 -35.03
N ILE A 87 -10.05 7.37 -34.61
CA ILE A 87 -10.99 8.29 -35.25
C ILE A 87 -10.55 8.62 -36.68
N PHE A 88 -9.25 8.88 -36.89
CA PHE A 88 -8.72 9.15 -38.23
C PHE A 88 -8.68 7.89 -39.11
N ASP A 89 -8.33 6.74 -38.56
CA ASP A 89 -8.38 5.47 -39.30
C ASP A 89 -9.83 5.14 -39.74
N LEU A 90 -10.84 5.47 -38.93
CA LEU A 90 -12.25 5.40 -39.32
C LEU A 90 -12.60 6.37 -40.45
N ALA A 91 -12.21 7.65 -40.33
CA ALA A 91 -12.46 8.65 -41.37
C ALA A 91 -11.80 8.25 -42.70
N GLU A 92 -10.60 7.68 -42.65
CA GLU A 92 -9.90 7.18 -43.82
C GLU A 92 -10.61 5.99 -44.47
N GLY A 93 -11.08 5.03 -43.65
CA GLY A 93 -11.82 3.87 -44.13
C GLY A 93 -13.16 4.24 -44.76
N PHE A 94 -13.92 5.15 -44.14
CA PHE A 94 -15.29 5.47 -44.53
C PHE A 94 -15.42 6.56 -45.58
N ILE A 95 -14.59 7.61 -45.51
CA ILE A 95 -14.71 8.79 -46.37
C ILE A 95 -13.42 9.12 -47.15
N GLY A 96 -12.38 8.30 -47.02
CA GLY A 96 -11.13 8.48 -47.78
C GLY A 96 -10.26 9.64 -47.30
N PHE A 97 -10.52 10.16 -46.09
CA PHE A 97 -9.68 11.17 -45.48
C PHE A 97 -8.31 10.59 -45.14
N SER A 98 -7.23 11.11 -45.71
CA SER A 98 -5.87 10.65 -45.37
C SER A 98 -4.99 11.79 -44.86
N THR A 99 -4.18 11.50 -43.85
CA THR A 99 -3.14 12.41 -43.33
C THR A 99 -1.77 12.18 -43.98
N LEU A 100 -1.66 11.14 -44.81
CA LEU A 100 -0.42 10.76 -45.48
C LEU A 100 0.12 11.91 -46.35
N HIS A 101 1.43 12.17 -46.27
CA HIS A 101 2.12 13.24 -47.00
C HIS A 101 1.64 14.67 -46.75
N ARG A 102 0.77 14.90 -45.76
CA ARG A 102 0.30 16.24 -45.39
C ARG A 102 1.24 16.90 -44.40
N GLY A 103 1.55 18.18 -44.61
CA GLY A 103 2.37 18.99 -43.71
C GLY A 103 1.63 19.49 -42.46
N GLY A 104 2.32 20.31 -41.66
CA GLY A 104 1.75 20.99 -40.50
C GLY A 104 1.29 20.03 -39.40
N ILE A 105 0.07 20.24 -38.89
CA ILE A 105 -0.50 19.45 -37.79
C ILE A 105 -0.67 17.97 -38.17
N ALA A 106 -0.95 17.67 -39.44
CA ALA A 106 -1.10 16.29 -39.91
C ALA A 106 0.24 15.52 -39.83
N ALA A 107 1.35 16.15 -40.22
CA ALA A 107 2.69 15.58 -40.05
C ALA A 107 3.04 15.36 -38.58
N LEU A 108 2.72 16.32 -37.70
CA LEU A 108 2.96 16.15 -36.26
C LEU A 108 2.14 14.99 -35.68
N TYR A 109 0.86 14.88 -36.05
CA TYR A 109 0.01 13.75 -35.68
C TYR A 109 0.60 12.42 -36.15
N ASN A 110 0.99 12.33 -37.43
CA ASN A 110 1.58 11.14 -38.02
C ASN A 110 2.85 10.71 -37.28
N LEU A 111 3.72 11.68 -36.96
CA LEU A 111 4.98 11.42 -36.26
C LEU A 111 4.74 10.88 -34.85
N ILE A 112 3.80 11.49 -34.12
CA ILE A 112 3.43 11.00 -32.79
C ILE A 112 2.81 9.60 -32.89
N ALA A 113 1.91 9.37 -33.84
CA ALA A 113 1.26 8.08 -34.04
C ALA A 113 2.28 6.97 -34.35
N ASP A 114 3.23 7.26 -35.26
CA ASP A 114 4.27 6.33 -35.70
C ASP A 114 5.21 5.94 -34.55
N LEU A 115 5.75 6.93 -33.83
CA LEU A 115 6.63 6.69 -32.69
C LEU A 115 5.93 5.97 -31.53
N LEU A 116 4.68 6.33 -31.23
CA LEU A 116 3.89 5.67 -30.19
C LEU A 116 3.49 4.24 -30.57
N SER A 117 3.32 3.94 -31.86
CA SER A 117 3.09 2.57 -32.34
C SER A 117 4.26 1.67 -31.93
N VAL A 118 5.48 2.09 -32.24
CA VAL A 118 6.70 1.33 -31.90
C VAL A 118 6.90 1.25 -30.38
N ALA A 119 6.69 2.36 -29.66
CA ALA A 119 6.80 2.37 -28.19
C ALA A 119 5.81 1.41 -27.52
N ALA A 120 4.57 1.31 -28.01
CA ALA A 120 3.58 0.35 -27.52
C ALA A 120 3.95 -1.10 -27.81
N LEU A 121 4.42 -1.40 -29.02
CA LEU A 121 4.84 -2.75 -29.40
C LEU A 121 6.04 -3.22 -28.58
N ALA A 122 7.08 -2.39 -28.47
CA ALA A 122 8.25 -2.68 -27.65
C ALA A 122 7.90 -2.79 -26.16
N GLY A 123 7.08 -1.87 -25.65
CA GLY A 123 6.59 -1.88 -24.27
C GLY A 123 5.81 -3.14 -23.93
N MET A 124 4.84 -3.51 -24.77
CA MET A 124 4.01 -4.70 -24.56
C MET A 124 4.81 -5.98 -24.69
N LEU A 125 5.71 -6.09 -25.68
CA LEU A 125 6.60 -7.23 -25.83
C LEU A 125 7.49 -7.39 -24.59
N GLY A 126 8.09 -6.31 -24.10
CA GLY A 126 8.90 -6.33 -22.87
C GLY A 126 8.10 -6.76 -21.64
N LEU A 127 6.85 -6.28 -21.50
CA LEU A 127 5.96 -6.70 -20.41
C LEU A 127 5.58 -8.18 -20.50
N LEU A 128 5.35 -8.72 -21.71
CA LEU A 128 5.06 -10.13 -21.94
C LEU A 128 6.27 -11.03 -21.66
N ILE A 129 7.46 -10.66 -22.16
CA ILE A 129 8.73 -11.36 -21.86
C ILE A 129 8.96 -11.42 -20.36
N ARG A 130 8.75 -10.30 -19.66
CA ARG A 130 8.85 -10.26 -18.21
C ARG A 130 7.83 -11.17 -17.54
N ARG A 131 6.58 -11.18 -18.03
CA ARG A 131 5.46 -11.92 -17.43
C ARG A 131 5.59 -13.44 -17.58
N PHE A 132 6.04 -13.91 -18.74
CA PHE A 132 6.09 -15.34 -19.06
C PHE A 132 7.51 -15.95 -18.95
N GLY A 133 8.56 -15.14 -19.07
CA GLY A 133 9.95 -15.58 -18.93
C GLY A 133 10.58 -15.17 -17.60
N LEU A 134 10.93 -13.89 -17.46
CA LEU A 134 11.88 -13.44 -16.41
C LEU A 134 11.32 -13.47 -14.99
N ARG A 135 10.04 -13.15 -14.81
CA ARG A 135 9.39 -13.02 -13.49
C ARG A 135 7.96 -13.58 -13.57
N PRO A 136 7.82 -14.92 -13.68
CA PRO A 136 6.52 -15.57 -13.75
C PRO A 136 5.71 -15.31 -12.48
N PHE A 137 4.40 -15.33 -12.65
CA PHE A 137 3.46 -15.16 -11.54
C PHE A 137 3.56 -16.36 -10.60
N ARG A 138 4.01 -16.14 -9.36
CA ARG A 138 4.16 -17.21 -8.36
C ARG A 138 3.44 -16.84 -7.07
N PHE A 139 2.82 -17.84 -6.49
CA PHE A 139 2.25 -17.82 -5.15
C PHE A 139 2.78 -19.05 -4.43
N ASN A 140 2.99 -18.95 -3.12
CA ASN A 140 3.27 -20.13 -2.31
C ASN A 140 2.00 -20.98 -2.17
N GLU A 141 2.15 -22.24 -1.79
CA GLU A 141 1.05 -23.22 -1.74
C GLU A 141 -0.01 -22.90 -0.67
N ARG A 142 0.34 -22.12 0.35
CA ARG A 142 -0.58 -21.70 1.42
C ARG A 142 -1.53 -20.59 0.97
N VAL A 143 -1.20 -19.87 -0.10
CA VAL A 143 -2.08 -18.83 -0.65
C VAL A 143 -3.29 -19.47 -1.31
N LEU A 144 -4.48 -19.13 -0.81
CA LEU A 144 -5.73 -19.52 -1.45
C LEU A 144 -5.82 -18.91 -2.86
N LEU A 145 -5.97 -19.77 -3.87
CA LEU A 145 -6.20 -19.39 -5.26
C LEU A 145 -7.36 -20.19 -5.81
N LEU A 146 -8.36 -19.50 -6.33
CA LEU A 146 -9.45 -20.16 -7.03
C LEU A 146 -8.93 -20.95 -8.25
N PRO A 147 -9.53 -22.10 -8.60
CA PRO A 147 -9.13 -22.86 -9.78
C PRO A 147 -9.11 -22.03 -11.08
N SER A 148 -10.07 -21.10 -11.22
CA SER A 148 -10.17 -20.18 -12.36
C SER A 148 -9.00 -19.19 -12.45
N VAL A 149 -8.34 -18.89 -11.33
CA VAL A 149 -7.24 -17.93 -11.24
C VAL A 149 -5.93 -18.55 -11.72
N ARG A 150 -5.65 -19.82 -11.39
CA ARG A 150 -4.40 -20.53 -11.67
C ARG A 150 -3.95 -20.40 -13.14
N PHE A 151 -4.87 -20.65 -14.07
CA PHE A 151 -4.63 -20.48 -15.50
C PHE A 151 -5.17 -19.15 -16.05
N GLY A 152 -6.17 -18.59 -15.37
CA GLY A 152 -6.85 -17.38 -15.81
C GLY A 152 -5.91 -16.20 -15.95
N ILE A 153 -4.99 -16.01 -15.00
CA ILE A 153 -4.08 -14.87 -14.98
C ILE A 153 -3.18 -14.85 -16.22
N SER A 154 -2.62 -16.01 -16.57
CA SER A 154 -1.76 -16.19 -17.74
C SER A 154 -2.57 -16.02 -19.03
N ARG A 155 -3.75 -16.65 -19.11
CA ARG A 155 -4.67 -16.52 -20.26
C ARG A 155 -5.04 -15.06 -20.53
N ASP A 156 -5.48 -14.34 -19.49
CA ASP A 156 -5.86 -12.93 -19.61
C ASP A 156 -4.66 -12.05 -19.99
N SER A 157 -3.43 -12.40 -19.55
CA SER A 157 -2.21 -11.72 -19.99
C SER A 157 -1.91 -11.95 -21.47
N ALA A 158 -2.07 -13.18 -21.94
CA ALA A 158 -1.83 -13.54 -23.34
C ALA A 158 -2.86 -12.91 -24.27
N ILE A 159 -4.16 -12.96 -23.91
CA ILE A 159 -5.22 -12.35 -24.71
C ILE A 159 -5.02 -10.84 -24.80
N VAL A 160 -4.81 -10.15 -23.67
CA VAL A 160 -4.61 -8.70 -23.67
C VAL A 160 -3.34 -8.29 -24.41
N GLY A 161 -2.22 -8.96 -24.16
CA GLY A 161 -0.96 -8.62 -24.80
C GLY A 161 -0.97 -8.92 -26.29
N GLY A 162 -1.54 -10.07 -26.68
CA GLY A 162 -1.77 -10.44 -28.07
C GLY A 162 -2.70 -9.47 -28.78
N PHE A 163 -3.80 -9.05 -28.15
CA PHE A 163 -4.68 -8.02 -28.68
C PHE A 163 -3.92 -6.72 -28.96
N ILE A 164 -3.13 -6.21 -28.01
CA ILE A 164 -2.36 -4.98 -28.23
C ILE A 164 -1.35 -5.15 -29.37
N LEU A 165 -0.57 -6.24 -29.37
CA LEU A 165 0.44 -6.48 -30.40
C LEU A 165 -0.20 -6.60 -31.79
N LEU A 166 -1.31 -7.31 -31.92
CA LEU A 166 -2.01 -7.48 -33.18
C LEU A 166 -2.72 -6.21 -33.64
N HIS A 167 -3.44 -5.51 -32.75
CA HIS A 167 -4.13 -4.26 -33.06
C HIS A 167 -3.15 -3.16 -33.50
N VAL A 168 -2.18 -2.84 -32.64
CA VAL A 168 -1.19 -1.78 -32.87
C VAL A 168 -0.27 -2.16 -34.01
N GLY A 169 0.16 -3.42 -34.08
CA GLY A 169 1.04 -3.93 -35.13
C GLY A 169 0.37 -3.92 -36.50
N SER A 170 -0.89 -4.36 -36.59
CA SER A 170 -1.64 -4.32 -37.85
C SER A 170 -1.85 -2.89 -38.33
N ARG A 171 -2.14 -1.95 -37.42
CA ARG A 171 -2.23 -0.54 -37.77
C ARG A 171 -0.90 -0.01 -38.32
N TRP A 172 0.21 -0.28 -37.63
CA TRP A 172 1.55 0.17 -38.05
C TRP A 172 1.95 -0.40 -39.41
N ILE A 173 1.72 -1.70 -39.62
CA ILE A 173 1.93 -2.36 -40.92
C ILE A 173 1.00 -1.75 -41.99
N GLY A 174 -0.27 -1.46 -41.66
CA GLY A 174 -1.20 -0.83 -42.60
C GLY A 174 -0.76 0.56 -43.04
N GLN A 175 -0.14 1.35 -42.15
CA GLN A 175 0.48 2.61 -42.54
C GLN A 175 1.70 2.39 -43.45
N ALA A 176 2.52 1.39 -43.19
CA ALA A 176 3.66 1.03 -44.05
C ALA A 176 3.21 0.60 -45.46
N VAL A 177 2.13 -0.19 -45.57
CA VAL A 177 1.52 -0.56 -46.86
C VAL A 177 1.08 0.68 -47.62
N ARG A 178 0.43 1.64 -46.94
CA ARG A 178 -0.02 2.89 -47.58
C ARG A 178 1.11 3.83 -48.00
N VAL A 179 2.20 3.87 -47.24
CA VAL A 179 3.43 4.55 -47.69
C VAL A 179 3.96 3.89 -48.96
N ALA A 180 3.97 2.55 -49.03
CA ALA A 180 4.38 1.83 -50.25
C ALA A 180 3.44 2.11 -51.44
N GLU A 181 2.12 2.12 -51.24
CA GLU A 181 1.13 2.50 -52.27
C GLU A 181 1.38 3.90 -52.84
N SER A 182 1.83 4.83 -52.00
CA SER A 182 2.09 6.21 -52.43
C SER A 182 3.38 6.38 -53.25
N GLY A 183 4.22 5.34 -53.33
CA GLY A 183 5.45 5.33 -54.12
C GLY A 183 6.60 6.21 -53.59
N ARG A 184 6.44 6.86 -52.43
CA ARG A 184 7.50 7.67 -51.80
C ARG A 184 7.43 7.62 -50.26
N PRO A 185 8.58 7.69 -49.56
CA PRO A 185 8.59 7.70 -48.10
C PRO A 185 7.92 8.95 -47.53
N ASP A 186 7.34 8.82 -46.33
CA ASP A 186 6.77 9.93 -45.56
C ASP A 186 7.67 10.23 -44.36
N TRP A 187 8.32 11.39 -44.36
CA TRP A 187 9.21 11.82 -43.28
C TRP A 187 8.50 11.90 -41.92
N SER A 188 7.19 12.14 -41.93
CA SER A 188 6.36 12.20 -40.73
C SER A 188 6.00 10.82 -40.19
N GLN A 189 6.32 9.74 -40.89
CA GLN A 189 6.11 8.36 -40.45
C GLN A 189 7.40 7.55 -40.69
N PRO A 190 8.50 7.87 -39.98
CA PRO A 190 9.82 7.33 -40.29
C PRO A 190 9.89 5.81 -40.15
N THR A 191 9.22 5.23 -39.15
CA THR A 191 9.27 3.79 -38.90
C THR A 191 8.36 3.02 -39.85
N ALA A 192 7.15 3.51 -40.14
CA ALA A 192 6.32 2.95 -41.19
C ALA A 192 6.98 3.06 -42.57
N SER A 193 7.67 4.17 -42.87
CA SER A 193 8.43 4.33 -44.13
C SER A 193 9.59 3.35 -44.25
N LEU A 194 10.26 3.02 -43.14
CA LEU A 194 11.27 1.96 -43.13
C LEU A 194 10.64 0.59 -43.44
N VAL A 195 9.52 0.26 -42.79
CA VAL A 195 8.81 -1.02 -43.00
C VAL A 195 8.19 -1.09 -44.41
N ALA A 196 7.83 0.04 -45.00
CA ALA A 196 7.26 0.13 -46.34
C ALA A 196 8.17 -0.50 -47.41
N THR A 197 9.49 -0.50 -47.18
CA THR A 197 10.48 -1.12 -48.07
C THR A 197 10.25 -2.62 -48.27
N LEU A 198 9.62 -3.31 -47.31
CA LEU A 198 9.28 -4.74 -47.41
C LEU A 198 8.17 -5.02 -48.45
N PHE A 199 7.42 -4.00 -48.85
CA PHE A 199 6.33 -4.10 -49.83
C PHE A 199 6.72 -3.56 -51.21
N HIS A 200 8.00 -3.23 -51.42
CA HIS A 200 8.47 -2.77 -52.72
C HIS A 200 8.33 -3.88 -53.77
N GLY A 201 7.76 -3.54 -54.93
CA GLY A 201 7.51 -4.49 -56.02
C GLY A 201 6.19 -5.24 -55.92
N TRP A 202 5.40 -5.01 -54.86
CA TRP A 202 4.02 -5.48 -54.81
C TRP A 202 3.17 -4.71 -55.84
N ASN A 203 2.25 -5.42 -56.48
CA ASN A 203 1.30 -4.77 -57.38
C ASN A 203 0.20 -4.02 -56.61
N GLU A 204 -0.49 -3.11 -57.27
CA GLU A 204 -1.52 -2.25 -56.68
C GLU A 204 -2.67 -3.04 -56.04
N ALA A 205 -3.06 -4.16 -56.64
CA ALA A 205 -4.12 -5.03 -56.12
C ALA A 205 -3.71 -5.69 -54.79
N ALA A 206 -2.47 -6.17 -54.69
CA ALA A 206 -1.92 -6.78 -53.48
C ALA A 206 -1.79 -5.74 -52.34
N LEU A 207 -1.32 -4.54 -52.66
CA LEU A 207 -1.22 -3.44 -51.69
C LEU A 207 -2.62 -3.03 -51.20
N THR A 208 -3.58 -2.82 -52.10
CA THR A 208 -4.96 -2.48 -51.75
C THR A 208 -5.59 -3.54 -50.83
N MET A 209 -5.40 -4.81 -51.17
CA MET A 209 -5.86 -5.92 -50.32
C MET A 209 -5.20 -5.89 -48.94
N ALA A 210 -3.88 -5.69 -48.88
CA ALA A 210 -3.15 -5.61 -47.62
C ALA A 210 -3.59 -4.41 -46.77
N SER A 211 -3.88 -3.25 -47.38
CA SER A 211 -4.47 -2.07 -46.73
C SER A 211 -5.82 -2.40 -46.10
N HIS A 212 -6.70 -3.13 -46.80
CA HIS A 212 -8.00 -3.53 -46.26
C HIS A 212 -7.87 -4.54 -45.11
N VAL A 213 -7.02 -5.55 -45.28
CA VAL A 213 -6.76 -6.58 -44.26
C VAL A 213 -6.19 -5.96 -42.99
N THR A 214 -5.18 -5.12 -43.12
CA THR A 214 -4.54 -4.45 -41.97
C THR A 214 -5.48 -3.47 -41.27
N TRP A 215 -6.34 -2.78 -42.01
CA TRP A 215 -7.40 -1.93 -41.45
C TRP A 215 -8.41 -2.74 -40.63
N TRP A 216 -8.88 -3.86 -41.16
CA TRP A 216 -9.81 -4.76 -40.46
C TRP A 216 -9.17 -5.43 -39.25
N LEU A 217 -7.90 -5.84 -39.34
CA LEU A 217 -7.17 -6.33 -38.19
C LEU A 217 -7.01 -5.22 -37.14
N ALA A 218 -6.70 -3.99 -37.54
CA ALA A 218 -6.58 -2.88 -36.60
C ALA A 218 -7.92 -2.59 -35.90
N LEU A 219 -8.98 -2.22 -36.62
CA LEU A 219 -10.23 -1.75 -36.01
C LEU A 219 -11.22 -2.88 -35.70
N GLY A 220 -11.26 -3.93 -36.52
CA GLY A 220 -12.09 -5.10 -36.27
C GLY A 220 -11.68 -5.86 -35.01
N LEU A 221 -10.38 -5.94 -34.67
CA LEU A 221 -9.94 -6.51 -33.40
C LEU A 221 -10.43 -5.69 -32.19
N ILE A 222 -10.54 -4.36 -32.30
CA ILE A 222 -11.15 -3.54 -31.23
C ILE A 222 -12.60 -3.99 -31.04
N LEU A 223 -13.37 -4.09 -32.13
CA LEU A 223 -14.78 -4.51 -32.05
C LEU A 223 -14.93 -5.92 -31.47
N ALA A 224 -14.01 -6.84 -31.79
CA ALA A 224 -14.00 -8.18 -31.23
C ALA A 224 -13.59 -8.20 -29.74
N PHE A 225 -12.69 -7.31 -29.32
CA PHE A 225 -12.17 -7.26 -27.95
C PHE A 225 -13.10 -6.50 -27.00
N LEU A 226 -13.88 -5.52 -27.47
CA LEU A 226 -14.75 -4.68 -26.65
C LEU A 226 -15.72 -5.46 -25.74
N PRO A 227 -16.42 -6.52 -26.18
CA PRO A 227 -17.28 -7.31 -25.29
C PRO A 227 -16.51 -8.07 -24.21
N TYR A 228 -15.25 -8.41 -24.45
CA TYR A 228 -14.35 -9.05 -23.48
C TYR A 228 -13.68 -8.04 -22.54
N PHE A 229 -13.52 -6.79 -22.98
CA PHE A 229 -12.85 -5.71 -22.25
C PHE A 229 -13.30 -5.60 -20.78
N PRO A 230 -14.61 -5.57 -20.43
CA PRO A 230 -15.08 -5.43 -19.06
C PRO A 230 -14.65 -6.59 -18.14
N TYR A 231 -14.44 -7.77 -18.71
CA TYR A 231 -14.10 -8.99 -17.96
C TYR A 231 -12.59 -9.26 -17.91
N SER A 232 -11.80 -8.50 -18.66
CA SER A 232 -10.35 -8.63 -18.71
C SER A 232 -9.67 -7.72 -17.67
N LYS A 233 -8.36 -7.90 -17.46
CA LYS A 233 -7.57 -6.90 -16.72
C LYS A 233 -7.56 -5.52 -17.37
N HIS A 234 -7.90 -5.40 -18.66
CA HIS A 234 -7.83 -4.13 -19.38
C HIS A 234 -8.83 -3.09 -18.85
N ILE A 235 -9.89 -3.52 -18.17
CA ILE A 235 -10.84 -2.63 -17.50
C ILE A 235 -10.18 -1.69 -16.47
N HIS A 236 -8.99 -2.02 -15.97
CA HIS A 236 -8.22 -1.14 -15.08
C HIS A 236 -8.00 0.26 -15.68
N LEU A 237 -7.98 0.39 -17.00
CA LEU A 237 -7.88 1.66 -17.71
C LEU A 237 -8.94 2.66 -17.25
N PHE A 238 -10.16 2.21 -16.95
CA PHE A 238 -11.24 3.06 -16.44
C PHE A 238 -11.34 2.97 -14.91
N MET A 239 -11.20 1.78 -14.36
CA MET A 239 -11.46 1.53 -12.94
C MET A 239 -10.34 2.08 -12.05
N ALA A 240 -9.08 2.10 -12.49
CA ALA A 240 -7.98 2.67 -11.72
C ALA A 240 -8.07 4.20 -11.60
N PRO A 241 -8.31 4.99 -12.68
CA PRO A 241 -8.58 6.42 -12.54
C PRO A 241 -9.77 6.71 -11.62
N LEU A 242 -10.89 5.99 -11.80
CA LEU A 242 -12.06 6.14 -10.92
C LEU A 242 -11.73 5.86 -9.46
N ASN A 243 -10.96 4.79 -9.18
CA ASN A 243 -10.55 4.44 -7.82
C ASN A 243 -9.66 5.53 -7.20
N LEU A 244 -8.71 6.08 -7.96
CA LEU A 244 -7.81 7.14 -7.49
C LEU A 244 -8.55 8.47 -7.24
N ILE A 245 -9.52 8.81 -8.10
CA ILE A 245 -10.30 10.06 -8.03
C ILE A 245 -11.32 10.02 -6.89
N LEU A 246 -12.15 8.97 -6.84
CA LEU A 246 -13.26 8.84 -5.87
C LEU A 246 -12.78 8.43 -4.48
N ARG A 247 -11.47 8.24 -4.30
CA ARG A 247 -10.85 7.95 -3.02
C ARG A 247 -11.13 9.06 -2.01
N GLU A 248 -11.72 8.70 -0.87
CA GLU A 248 -11.82 9.60 0.28
C GLU A 248 -10.44 9.90 0.89
N ALA A 249 -10.21 11.17 1.21
CA ALA A 249 -9.02 11.63 1.91
C ALA A 249 -9.18 11.37 3.42
N ARG A 250 -8.93 10.13 3.84
CA ARG A 250 -8.76 9.77 5.25
C ARG A 250 -7.29 9.50 5.57
N PRO A 251 -6.80 9.85 6.77
CA PRO A 251 -5.52 9.37 7.24
C PRO A 251 -5.45 7.85 7.08
N LEU A 252 -4.32 7.32 6.63
CA LEU A 252 -4.15 5.87 6.45
C LEU A 252 -4.37 5.11 7.77
N GLY A 253 -4.12 5.79 8.90
CA GLY A 253 -4.26 5.27 10.25
C GLY A 253 -5.65 5.27 10.83
N GLN A 254 -6.61 5.89 10.17
CA GLN A 254 -8.00 5.95 10.61
C GLN A 254 -8.80 4.85 9.91
N LEU A 255 -9.31 3.90 10.70
CA LEU A 255 -10.27 2.92 10.19
C LEU A 255 -11.65 3.56 10.06
N GLU A 256 -12.36 3.13 9.03
CA GLU A 256 -13.74 3.55 8.88
C GLU A 256 -14.65 2.95 9.99
N PRO A 257 -15.83 3.55 10.25
CA PRO A 257 -16.77 3.03 11.24
C PRO A 257 -17.06 1.54 11.02
N PRO A 258 -17.15 0.74 12.09
CA PRO A 258 -17.24 -0.71 11.98
C PRO A 258 -18.59 -1.22 11.53
N THR A 259 -19.65 -0.49 11.89
CA THR A 259 -21.02 -0.83 11.55
C THR A 259 -21.35 -0.29 10.17
N SER A 260 -21.87 -1.18 9.33
CA SER A 260 -22.46 -0.85 8.05
C SER A 260 -23.77 -0.06 8.19
N SER A 261 -24.31 0.38 7.06
CA SER A 261 -25.67 0.95 7.00
C SER A 261 -26.78 -0.04 7.35
N ASP A 262 -26.51 -1.35 7.32
CA ASP A 262 -27.48 -2.42 7.63
C ASP A 262 -27.30 -3.02 9.04
N GLY A 263 -26.42 -2.44 9.87
CA GLY A 263 -26.18 -2.89 11.25
C GLY A 263 -25.19 -4.05 11.37
N THR A 264 -24.64 -4.56 10.27
CA THR A 264 -23.61 -5.61 10.30
C THR A 264 -22.23 -5.05 10.67
N LEU A 265 -21.50 -5.78 11.51
CA LEU A 265 -20.14 -5.44 11.93
C LEU A 265 -19.13 -6.23 11.08
N GLY A 266 -18.38 -5.53 10.23
CA GLY A 266 -17.44 -6.16 9.29
C GLY A 266 -18.10 -6.78 8.04
N ALA A 267 -17.40 -7.72 7.41
CA ALA A 267 -17.84 -8.36 6.16
C ALA A 267 -17.49 -9.86 6.10
N GLU A 268 -18.51 -10.70 6.01
CA GLU A 268 -18.38 -12.13 5.71
C GLU A 268 -18.47 -12.42 4.21
N ARG A 269 -19.17 -11.56 3.46
CA ARG A 269 -19.54 -11.76 2.05
C ARG A 269 -19.23 -10.51 1.22
N LEU A 270 -19.19 -10.64 -0.11
CA LEU A 270 -18.82 -9.54 -1.03
C LEU A 270 -19.75 -8.33 -0.92
N GLU A 271 -21.06 -8.55 -0.82
CA GLU A 271 -22.06 -7.46 -0.71
C GLU A 271 -21.98 -6.68 0.61
N GLN A 272 -21.30 -7.23 1.62
CA GLN A 272 -21.02 -6.53 2.88
C GLN A 272 -19.73 -5.71 2.83
N LEU A 273 -18.87 -5.95 1.83
CA LEU A 273 -17.75 -5.05 1.58
C LEU A 273 -18.27 -3.71 1.08
N ARG A 274 -17.49 -2.65 1.27
CA ARG A 274 -17.82 -1.33 0.75
C ARG A 274 -17.67 -1.29 -0.75
N TRP A 275 -18.40 -0.39 -1.40
CA TRP A 275 -18.40 -0.25 -2.86
C TRP A 275 -16.97 -0.13 -3.44
N TYR A 276 -16.06 0.57 -2.75
CA TYR A 276 -14.68 0.74 -3.22
C TYR A 276 -13.83 -0.54 -3.06
N GLN A 277 -14.13 -1.42 -2.09
CA GLN A 277 -13.47 -2.72 -1.97
C GLN A 277 -13.88 -3.68 -3.10
N LEU A 278 -15.09 -3.52 -3.65
CA LEU A 278 -15.51 -4.19 -4.89
C LEU A 278 -14.88 -3.53 -6.13
N LEU A 279 -14.75 -2.20 -6.15
CA LEU A 279 -14.01 -1.47 -7.17
C LEU A 279 -12.51 -1.82 -7.17
N ASP A 280 -11.92 -2.21 -6.05
CA ASP A 280 -10.51 -2.61 -6.00
C ASP A 280 -10.26 -3.85 -6.87
N ALA A 281 -11.20 -4.81 -6.90
CA ALA A 281 -11.15 -5.91 -7.85
C ALA A 281 -11.14 -5.36 -9.28
N TYR A 282 -12.11 -4.45 -9.59
CA TYR A 282 -12.17 -3.42 -10.67
C TYR A 282 -10.81 -2.93 -11.20
N ALA A 283 -10.04 -2.34 -10.30
CA ALA A 283 -8.82 -1.61 -10.62
C ALA A 283 -7.56 -2.49 -10.65
N CYS A 284 -7.60 -3.69 -10.06
CA CYS A 284 -6.45 -4.57 -9.96
C CYS A 284 -5.92 -5.00 -11.33
N ILE A 285 -4.70 -4.58 -11.66
CA ILE A 285 -3.98 -4.95 -12.90
C ILE A 285 -3.14 -6.23 -12.77
N MET A 286 -3.16 -6.88 -11.60
CA MET A 286 -2.41 -8.13 -11.35
C MET A 286 -0.88 -7.96 -11.55
N CYS A 287 -0.30 -6.89 -10.98
CA CYS A 287 1.12 -6.56 -11.08
C CYS A 287 2.02 -7.09 -9.95
N ASN A 288 1.44 -7.69 -8.91
CA ASN A 288 2.08 -8.23 -7.70
C ASN A 288 2.88 -7.28 -6.81
N ARG A 289 2.92 -5.98 -7.10
CA ARG A 289 3.62 -5.01 -6.22
C ARG A 289 3.20 -5.12 -4.75
N CYS A 290 1.91 -5.31 -4.48
CA CYS A 290 1.36 -5.46 -3.13
C CYS A 290 1.74 -6.79 -2.45
N GLN A 291 1.97 -7.85 -3.22
CA GLN A 291 2.48 -9.13 -2.73
C GLN A 291 3.97 -9.04 -2.40
N ASP A 292 4.76 -8.43 -3.29
CA ASP A 292 6.21 -8.36 -3.17
C ASP A 292 6.69 -7.59 -1.92
N VAL A 293 5.87 -6.65 -1.43
CA VAL A 293 6.14 -5.88 -0.19
C VAL A 293 5.43 -6.43 1.03
N CYS A 294 4.62 -7.49 0.89
CA CYS A 294 3.85 -8.03 2.00
C CYS A 294 4.78 -8.86 2.92
N PRO A 295 4.94 -8.49 4.19
CA PRO A 295 5.83 -9.22 5.09
C PRO A 295 5.38 -10.67 5.31
N ALA A 296 4.08 -10.89 5.44
CA ALA A 296 3.52 -12.23 5.61
C ALA A 296 3.76 -13.12 4.38
N HIS A 297 3.61 -12.57 3.17
CA HIS A 297 3.92 -13.32 1.95
C HIS A 297 5.41 -13.63 1.86
N GLY A 298 6.25 -12.63 2.16
CA GLY A 298 7.71 -12.71 2.11
C GLY A 298 8.28 -13.77 3.05
N THR A 299 7.57 -14.10 4.14
CA THR A 299 7.95 -15.17 5.07
C THR A 299 7.21 -16.49 4.86
N GLY A 300 6.56 -16.67 3.71
CA GLY A 300 5.92 -17.93 3.32
C GLY A 300 4.56 -18.22 3.95
N ARG A 301 3.89 -17.22 4.55
CA ARG A 301 2.52 -17.38 5.08
C ARG A 301 1.47 -17.34 3.95
N ALA A 302 0.23 -17.72 4.28
CA ALA A 302 -0.89 -17.79 3.34
C ALA A 302 -1.34 -16.44 2.73
N LEU A 303 -0.92 -15.30 3.29
CA LEU A 303 -1.40 -14.00 2.80
C LEU A 303 -0.72 -13.59 1.50
N SER A 304 -1.53 -13.35 0.46
CA SER A 304 -1.14 -12.50 -0.67
C SER A 304 -2.23 -11.44 -0.91
N PRO A 305 -1.92 -10.14 -0.72
CA PRO A 305 -2.85 -9.05 -1.04
C PRO A 305 -3.20 -9.01 -2.54
N ALA A 306 -2.34 -9.54 -3.41
CA ALA A 306 -2.63 -9.66 -4.84
C ALA A 306 -3.64 -10.78 -5.10
N ALA A 307 -3.46 -11.94 -4.48
CA ALA A 307 -4.39 -13.07 -4.61
C ALA A 307 -5.80 -12.70 -4.17
N LEU A 308 -5.94 -11.96 -3.06
CA LEU A 308 -7.22 -11.49 -2.56
C LEU A 308 -8.02 -10.74 -3.64
N GLU A 309 -7.43 -9.70 -4.24
CA GLU A 309 -8.09 -8.90 -5.29
C GLU A 309 -8.36 -9.69 -6.56
N ILE A 310 -7.44 -10.58 -6.93
CA ILE A 310 -7.57 -11.42 -8.13
C ILE A 310 -8.69 -12.44 -7.95
N ASN A 311 -8.74 -13.13 -6.80
CA ASN A 311 -9.79 -14.08 -6.48
C ASN A 311 -11.17 -13.39 -6.50
N LYS A 312 -11.32 -12.21 -5.87
CA LYS A 312 -12.53 -11.38 -5.95
C LYS A 312 -12.93 -11.12 -7.40
N ARG A 313 -12.00 -10.64 -8.23
CA ARG A 313 -12.23 -10.36 -9.66
C ARG A 313 -12.71 -11.59 -10.43
N TYR A 314 -12.06 -12.74 -10.27
CA TYR A 314 -12.42 -13.95 -11.02
C TYR A 314 -13.75 -14.55 -10.54
N TYR A 315 -14.02 -14.51 -9.24
CA TYR A 315 -15.33 -14.90 -8.71
C TYR A 315 -16.44 -14.00 -9.27
N LEU A 316 -16.25 -12.68 -9.18
CA LEU A 316 -17.23 -11.70 -9.68
C LEU A 316 -17.49 -11.89 -11.17
N ASN A 317 -16.47 -12.04 -12.00
CA ASN A 317 -16.65 -12.24 -13.43
C ASN A 317 -17.44 -13.51 -13.76
N ARG A 318 -17.18 -14.62 -13.05
CA ARG A 318 -17.89 -15.89 -13.28
C ARG A 318 -19.36 -15.82 -12.85
N ASN A 319 -19.66 -15.04 -11.81
CA ASN A 319 -20.99 -14.98 -11.20
C ASN A 319 -21.68 -13.63 -11.44
N LEU A 320 -21.19 -12.83 -12.39
CA LEU A 320 -21.52 -11.40 -12.48
C LEU A 320 -23.02 -11.15 -12.63
N ALA A 321 -23.68 -11.93 -13.50
CA ALA A 321 -25.10 -11.77 -13.76
C ALA A 321 -25.95 -12.03 -12.50
N ALA A 322 -25.66 -13.12 -11.80
CA ALA A 322 -26.36 -13.49 -10.57
C ALA A 322 -26.07 -12.48 -9.44
N PHE A 323 -24.80 -12.15 -9.23
CA PHE A 323 -24.40 -11.21 -8.19
C PHE A 323 -24.97 -9.81 -8.44
N ALA A 324 -24.88 -9.28 -9.67
CA ALA A 324 -25.49 -8.00 -10.04
C ALA A 324 -27.03 -8.02 -10.00
N GLY A 325 -27.64 -9.22 -10.05
CA GLY A 325 -29.08 -9.44 -9.88
C GLY A 325 -29.51 -9.59 -8.42
N GLY A 326 -28.60 -9.50 -7.45
CA GLY A 326 -28.92 -9.55 -6.02
C GLY A 326 -28.54 -10.86 -5.31
N ALA A 327 -27.97 -11.85 -6.01
CA ALA A 327 -27.60 -13.13 -5.39
C ALA A 327 -26.49 -12.96 -4.34
N THR A 328 -26.70 -13.50 -3.14
CA THR A 328 -25.72 -13.55 -2.05
C THR A 328 -24.47 -14.32 -2.48
N SER A 329 -23.29 -13.75 -2.22
CA SER A 329 -22.01 -14.43 -2.51
C SER A 329 -21.66 -15.43 -1.40
N PRO A 330 -20.93 -16.54 -1.66
CA PRO A 330 -20.35 -17.37 -0.60
C PRO A 330 -19.41 -16.57 0.32
N PRO A 331 -19.05 -17.12 1.50
CA PRO A 331 -18.12 -16.47 2.41
C PRO A 331 -16.79 -16.08 1.74
N LEU A 332 -16.27 -14.89 2.07
CA LEU A 332 -14.98 -14.38 1.58
C LEU A 332 -13.82 -15.33 1.91
N LEU A 333 -13.93 -16.11 2.99
CA LEU A 333 -12.98 -17.14 3.38
C LEU A 333 -12.91 -18.35 2.42
N GLU A 334 -13.88 -18.49 1.52
CA GLU A 334 -13.90 -19.55 0.50
C GLU A 334 -13.52 -19.01 -0.88
N ILE A 335 -13.92 -17.76 -1.18
CA ILE A 335 -13.83 -17.21 -2.53
C ILE A 335 -12.77 -16.15 -2.73
N ALA A 336 -12.21 -15.57 -1.67
CA ALA A 336 -11.28 -14.44 -1.77
C ALA A 336 -9.95 -14.69 -1.04
N THR A 337 -10.00 -15.23 0.18
CA THR A 337 -8.82 -15.44 1.05
C THR A 337 -9.04 -16.62 1.99
N SER A 338 -8.03 -17.06 2.74
CA SER A 338 -8.17 -18.07 3.80
C SER A 338 -8.17 -17.44 5.21
N LYS A 339 -8.62 -18.19 6.22
CA LYS A 339 -8.56 -17.77 7.64
C LYS A 339 -7.11 -17.51 8.08
N GLU A 340 -6.16 -18.37 7.69
CA GLU A 340 -4.72 -18.16 7.93
C GLU A 340 -4.23 -16.84 7.32
N ALA A 341 -4.63 -16.52 6.08
CA ALA A 341 -4.23 -15.29 5.41
C ALA A 341 -4.79 -14.03 6.12
N VAL A 342 -6.04 -14.08 6.59
CA VAL A 342 -6.66 -13.00 7.38
C VAL A 342 -5.85 -12.73 8.65
N TRP A 343 -5.52 -13.79 9.40
CA TRP A 343 -4.74 -13.68 10.63
C TRP A 343 -3.23 -13.57 10.39
N SER A 344 -2.74 -13.58 9.15
CA SER A 344 -1.33 -13.29 8.83
C SER A 344 -1.07 -11.80 8.59
N CYS A 345 -2.12 -11.00 8.38
CA CYS A 345 -1.98 -9.57 8.11
C CYS A 345 -1.45 -8.81 9.34
N THR A 346 -0.34 -8.10 9.20
CA THR A 346 0.23 -7.26 10.29
C THR A 346 -0.39 -5.87 10.35
N THR A 347 -1.40 -5.61 9.51
CA THR A 347 -2.00 -4.27 9.29
C THR A 347 -0.95 -3.17 9.15
N CYS A 348 0.12 -3.43 8.39
CA CYS A 348 1.18 -2.46 8.19
C CYS A 348 0.93 -1.50 7.02
N ALA A 349 -0.07 -1.75 6.16
CA ALA A 349 -0.39 -0.97 4.96
C ALA A 349 0.70 -0.87 3.88
N ALA A 350 1.72 -1.75 3.88
CA ALA A 350 2.70 -1.80 2.78
C ALA A 350 2.02 -2.04 1.41
N CYS A 351 1.06 -2.97 1.37
CA CYS A 351 0.26 -3.27 0.17
C CYS A 351 -0.57 -2.07 -0.32
N VAL A 352 -1.07 -1.26 0.60
CA VAL A 352 -1.88 -0.06 0.30
C VAL A 352 -1.00 1.06 -0.25
N ARG A 353 0.19 1.27 0.34
CA ARG A 353 1.11 2.32 -0.07
C ARG A 353 1.70 2.09 -1.46
N ILE A 354 1.99 0.83 -1.78
CA ILE A 354 2.69 0.43 -3.01
C ILE A 354 1.77 0.35 -4.23
N CYS A 355 0.45 0.24 -4.00
CA CYS A 355 -0.52 0.03 -5.06
C CYS A 355 -0.63 1.26 -5.96
N PRO A 356 -0.29 1.17 -7.26
CA PRO A 356 -0.37 2.33 -8.17
C PRO A 356 -1.80 2.70 -8.55
N VAL A 357 -2.75 1.76 -8.40
CA VAL A 357 -4.16 1.91 -8.77
C VAL A 357 -5.06 2.17 -7.55
N GLY A 358 -4.48 2.39 -6.38
CA GLY A 358 -5.20 2.85 -5.18
C GLY A 358 -5.82 1.76 -4.30
N ASN A 359 -5.77 0.48 -4.70
CA ASN A 359 -6.37 -0.61 -3.94
C ASN A 359 -5.90 -0.70 -2.49
N ARG A 360 -6.83 -1.09 -1.60
CA ARG A 360 -6.62 -1.21 -0.16
C ARG A 360 -7.00 -2.60 0.39
N PRO A 361 -6.39 -3.70 -0.10
CA PRO A 361 -6.73 -5.06 0.31
C PRO A 361 -6.60 -5.32 1.81
N MET A 362 -5.84 -4.49 2.54
CA MET A 362 -5.76 -4.54 4.00
C MET A 362 -7.12 -4.28 4.67
N LEU A 363 -7.94 -3.39 4.12
CA LEU A 363 -9.23 -3.04 4.71
C LEU A 363 -10.22 -4.21 4.60
N ASP A 364 -10.23 -4.93 3.48
CA ASP A 364 -11.00 -6.18 3.34
C ASP A 364 -10.66 -7.17 4.47
N LEU A 365 -9.38 -7.33 4.80
CA LEU A 365 -8.96 -8.26 5.85
C LEU A 365 -9.40 -7.79 7.24
N ILE A 366 -9.42 -6.48 7.49
CA ILE A 366 -9.91 -5.92 8.77
C ILE A 366 -11.43 -6.09 8.88
N ASP A 367 -12.17 -5.88 7.79
CA ASP A 367 -13.63 -6.10 7.79
C ASP A 367 -13.96 -7.60 7.95
N ILE A 368 -13.19 -8.50 7.36
CA ILE A 368 -13.35 -9.94 7.62
C ILE A 368 -13.06 -10.24 9.10
N ARG A 369 -11.98 -9.70 9.67
CA ARG A 369 -11.65 -9.89 11.10
C ARG A 369 -12.78 -9.43 12.02
N ARG A 370 -13.33 -8.24 11.77
CA ARG A 370 -14.50 -7.70 12.48
C ARG A 370 -15.65 -8.69 12.50
N ALA A 371 -16.00 -9.27 11.35
CA ALA A 371 -17.07 -10.25 11.27
C ALA A 371 -16.74 -11.56 12.05
N LEU A 372 -15.50 -12.05 11.95
CA LEU A 372 -15.07 -13.25 12.68
C LEU A 372 -15.15 -13.06 14.19
N VAL A 373 -14.64 -11.92 14.68
CA VAL A 373 -14.66 -11.58 16.10
C VAL A 373 -16.09 -11.42 16.60
N ASN A 374 -16.92 -10.65 15.88
CA ASN A 374 -18.32 -10.40 16.24
C ASN A 374 -19.16 -11.68 16.33
N ARG A 375 -18.86 -12.70 15.53
CA ARG A 375 -19.55 -14.00 15.55
C ARG A 375 -19.00 -14.96 16.63
N GLY A 376 -17.92 -14.60 17.31
CA GLY A 376 -17.27 -15.47 18.29
C GLY A 376 -16.49 -16.63 17.66
N ASP A 377 -15.98 -16.46 16.43
CA ASP A 377 -15.13 -17.47 15.82
C ASP A 377 -13.85 -17.69 16.66
N PRO A 378 -13.36 -18.93 16.82
CA PRO A 378 -12.16 -19.19 17.59
C PRO A 378 -10.96 -18.39 17.09
N LEU A 379 -10.36 -17.65 18.02
CA LEU A 379 -9.10 -16.91 17.85
C LEU A 379 -7.92 -17.76 18.28
N ASP A 380 -6.72 -17.28 17.96
CA ASP A 380 -5.49 -17.80 18.57
C ASP A 380 -5.57 -17.65 20.11
N PRO A 381 -5.20 -18.68 20.90
CA PRO A 381 -5.34 -18.64 22.35
C PRO A 381 -4.62 -17.48 23.03
N ASN A 382 -3.42 -17.11 22.53
CA ASN A 382 -2.65 -16.02 23.11
C ASN A 382 -3.28 -14.66 22.75
N LEU A 383 -3.83 -14.53 21.54
CA LEU A 383 -4.62 -13.36 21.16
C LEU A 383 -5.88 -13.23 22.03
N GLN A 384 -6.63 -14.32 22.20
CA GLN A 384 -7.82 -14.36 23.04
C GLN A 384 -7.49 -13.93 24.48
N SER A 385 -6.44 -14.50 25.07
CA SER A 385 -5.97 -14.15 26.41
C SER A 385 -5.56 -12.68 26.53
N ALA A 386 -4.94 -12.11 25.48
CA ALA A 386 -4.58 -10.69 25.45
C ALA A 386 -5.83 -9.79 25.42
N LEU A 387 -6.84 -10.13 24.62
CA LEU A 387 -8.12 -9.40 24.57
C LEU A 387 -8.87 -9.47 25.91
N GLU A 388 -8.92 -10.64 26.54
CA GLU A 388 -9.51 -10.82 27.88
C GLU A 388 -8.77 -10.02 28.95
N SER A 389 -7.43 -9.97 28.87
CA SER A 389 -6.60 -9.17 29.77
C SER A 389 -6.85 -7.67 29.59
N LEU A 390 -6.99 -7.22 28.34
CA LEU A 390 -7.35 -5.84 28.01
C LEU A 390 -8.76 -5.50 28.51
N ALA A 391 -9.72 -6.41 28.38
CA ALA A 391 -11.08 -6.21 28.88
C ALA A 391 -11.12 -6.11 30.41
N ARG A 392 -10.39 -6.99 31.11
CA ARG A 392 -10.42 -7.07 32.57
C ARG A 392 -9.54 -6.03 33.26
N TYR A 393 -8.34 -5.80 32.75
CA TYR A 393 -7.32 -4.99 33.41
C TYR A 393 -7.00 -3.69 32.66
N GLY A 394 -7.50 -3.51 31.44
CA GLY A 394 -7.16 -2.36 30.61
C GLY A 394 -5.74 -2.38 30.07
N ASN A 395 -5.04 -3.51 30.13
CA ASN A 395 -3.70 -3.69 29.59
C ASN A 395 -3.46 -5.12 29.11
N SER A 396 -2.59 -5.29 28.13
CA SER A 396 -2.31 -6.60 27.52
C SER A 396 -1.44 -7.53 28.37
N PHE A 397 -0.95 -7.09 29.54
CA PHE A 397 -0.07 -7.87 30.42
C PHE A 397 -0.82 -8.49 31.62
N GLY A 398 -2.13 -8.25 31.72
CA GLY A 398 -2.96 -8.76 32.81
C GLY A 398 -2.57 -8.21 34.19
N LYS A 399 -1.91 -7.05 34.24
CA LYS A 399 -1.40 -6.46 35.50
C LYS A 399 -2.44 -5.53 36.13
N PRO A 400 -2.54 -5.45 37.47
CA PRO A 400 -3.39 -4.47 38.14
C PRO A 400 -3.01 -3.02 37.80
N ALA A 401 -4.01 -2.15 37.66
CA ALA A 401 -3.83 -0.74 37.26
C ALA A 401 -2.79 0.03 38.10
N ARG A 402 -2.77 -0.19 39.43
CA ARG A 402 -1.79 0.40 40.36
C ARG A 402 -0.32 0.09 40.04
N GLN A 403 -0.05 -0.93 39.22
CA GLN A 403 1.31 -1.28 38.82
C GLN A 403 1.80 -0.49 37.60
N ARG A 404 0.93 0.22 36.86
CA ARG A 404 1.26 0.89 35.59
C ARG A 404 2.41 1.87 35.71
N ALA A 405 2.46 2.64 36.79
CA ALA A 405 3.50 3.63 37.05
C ALA A 405 4.55 3.15 38.07
N ARG A 406 4.68 1.83 38.30
CA ARG A 406 5.62 1.30 39.30
C ARG A 406 7.07 1.68 38.98
N TRP A 407 7.44 1.66 37.70
CA TRP A 407 8.77 2.05 37.20
C TRP A 407 9.15 3.49 37.59
N ALA A 408 8.17 4.39 37.76
CA ALA A 408 8.45 5.78 38.12
C ALA A 408 8.98 5.93 39.55
N LYS A 409 8.77 4.94 40.43
CA LYS A 409 9.29 4.95 41.81
C LYS A 409 10.80 4.75 41.89
N GLU A 410 11.42 4.28 40.81
CA GLU A 410 12.87 4.08 40.72
C GLU A 410 13.60 5.33 40.21
N LEU A 411 12.87 6.39 39.87
CA LEU A 411 13.45 7.66 39.42
C LEU A 411 13.91 8.51 40.62
N PRO A 412 14.96 9.34 40.45
CA PRO A 412 15.41 10.26 41.50
C PRO A 412 14.49 11.50 41.66
N PHE A 413 13.40 11.58 40.88
CA PHE A 413 12.42 12.65 40.92
C PHE A 413 11.00 12.08 40.78
N THR A 414 10.01 12.84 41.24
CA THR A 414 8.60 12.47 41.13
C THR A 414 8.03 12.99 39.81
N ILE A 415 7.38 12.12 39.03
CA ILE A 415 6.62 12.53 37.84
C ILE A 415 5.28 13.11 38.29
N LYS A 416 4.87 14.23 37.71
CA LYS A 416 3.59 14.87 38.01
C LYS A 416 2.40 13.95 37.74
N ASP A 417 1.40 14.00 38.62
CA ASP A 417 0.11 13.33 38.40
C ASP A 417 -0.79 14.29 37.63
N ALA A 418 -0.89 14.09 36.31
CA ALA A 418 -1.58 15.02 35.40
C ALA A 418 -3.08 15.18 35.73
N ARG A 419 -3.64 14.27 36.55
CA ARG A 419 -5.02 14.33 37.04
C ARG A 419 -5.21 15.30 38.21
N LYS A 420 -4.12 15.75 38.83
CA LYS A 420 -4.11 16.58 40.05
C LYS A 420 -3.47 17.95 39.83
N GLU A 421 -2.52 18.04 38.91
CA GLU A 421 -1.83 19.28 38.59
C GLU A 421 -1.71 19.47 37.08
N PRO A 422 -1.75 20.72 36.58
CA PRO A 422 -1.61 21.01 35.16
C PRO A 422 -0.19 20.72 34.67
N VAL A 423 -0.08 20.27 33.42
CA VAL A 423 1.19 19.97 32.75
C VAL A 423 1.18 20.47 31.32
N GLU A 424 2.31 20.89 30.77
CA GLU A 424 2.38 21.19 29.33
C GLU A 424 2.15 19.93 28.49
N TYR A 425 2.85 18.84 28.81
CA TYR A 425 2.78 17.55 28.11
C TYR A 425 2.21 16.45 29.01
N LEU A 426 1.07 15.89 28.61
CA LEU A 426 0.61 14.62 29.17
C LEU A 426 1.31 13.49 28.43
N TRP A 427 2.13 12.71 29.12
CA TRP A 427 2.74 11.52 28.55
C TRP A 427 1.80 10.33 28.69
N PHE A 428 1.22 9.90 27.56
CA PHE A 428 0.49 8.64 27.46
C PHE A 428 1.50 7.50 27.31
N VAL A 429 1.72 6.76 28.39
CA VAL A 429 2.85 5.86 28.56
C VAL A 429 2.66 4.59 27.72
N GLY A 430 1.49 3.96 27.82
CA GLY A 430 1.15 2.75 27.10
C GLY A 430 1.72 1.48 27.73
N ASP A 431 1.14 0.33 27.36
CA ASP A 431 1.34 -0.93 28.07
C ASP A 431 2.78 -1.44 28.07
N PHE A 432 3.43 -1.48 26.91
CA PHE A 432 4.79 -2.02 26.81
C PHE A 432 5.78 -1.17 27.62
N ALA A 433 5.68 0.16 27.52
CA ALA A 433 6.51 1.07 28.30
C ALA A 433 6.27 0.94 29.81
N SER A 434 5.04 0.65 30.23
CA SER A 434 4.68 0.45 31.64
C SER A 434 5.06 -0.91 32.23
N PHE A 435 4.95 -1.99 31.44
CA PHE A 435 4.94 -3.35 31.99
C PHE A 435 5.99 -4.31 31.42
N ASP A 436 6.55 -4.07 30.23
CA ASP A 436 7.60 -4.94 29.68
C ASP A 436 8.94 -4.60 30.35
N PRO A 437 9.60 -5.54 31.05
CA PRO A 437 10.86 -5.27 31.75
C PRO A 437 11.96 -4.74 30.81
N ARG A 438 11.99 -5.18 29.54
CA ARG A 438 12.94 -4.71 28.54
C ARG A 438 12.74 -3.24 28.20
N MET A 439 11.50 -2.75 28.36
CA MET A 439 11.13 -1.38 28.03
C MET A 439 11.14 -0.46 29.24
N GLN A 440 10.97 -0.95 30.47
CA GLN A 440 10.98 -0.10 31.67
C GLN A 440 12.28 0.69 31.81
N GLU A 441 13.43 0.12 31.42
CA GLU A 441 14.70 0.85 31.36
C GLU A 441 14.66 2.01 30.36
N ASN A 442 14.13 1.77 29.15
CA ASN A 442 13.96 2.82 28.15
C ASN A 442 12.95 3.89 28.60
N THR A 443 11.86 3.48 29.27
CA THR A 443 10.85 4.38 29.84
C THR A 443 11.49 5.29 30.90
N LYS A 444 12.30 4.74 31.81
CA LYS A 444 13.06 5.54 32.78
C LYS A 444 13.98 6.53 32.09
N THR A 445 14.69 6.11 31.04
CA THR A 445 15.56 6.99 30.25
C THR A 445 14.79 8.15 29.61
N VAL A 446 13.63 7.89 29.00
CA VAL A 446 12.81 8.98 28.42
C VAL A 446 12.36 9.96 29.51
N ALA A 447 11.94 9.46 30.68
CA ALA A 447 11.57 10.33 31.80
C ALA A 447 12.74 11.21 32.26
N GLN A 448 13.94 10.63 32.38
CA GLN A 448 15.16 11.34 32.77
C GLN A 448 15.55 12.41 31.74
N LEU A 449 15.44 12.10 30.45
CA LEU A 449 15.68 13.06 29.37
C LEU A 449 14.69 14.23 29.41
N PHE A 450 13.41 13.94 29.62
CA PHE A 450 12.39 14.99 29.75
C PHE A 450 12.65 15.87 30.98
N HIS A 451 12.99 15.26 32.11
CA HIS A 451 13.33 15.99 33.34
C HIS A 451 14.59 16.85 33.17
N ALA A 452 15.67 16.28 32.64
CA ALA A 452 16.93 17.00 32.40
C ALA A 452 16.77 18.17 31.42
N ALA A 453 15.86 18.05 30.45
CA ALA A 453 15.54 19.11 29.51
C ALA A 453 14.60 20.19 30.08
N GLY A 454 14.16 20.06 31.33
CA GLY A 454 13.19 20.96 31.97
C GLY A 454 11.80 20.90 31.33
N LEU A 455 11.43 19.78 30.71
CA LEU A 455 10.10 19.62 30.12
C LEU A 455 9.05 19.54 31.24
N ASP A 456 7.97 20.30 31.13
CA ASP A 456 6.84 20.19 32.03
C ASP A 456 5.93 19.03 31.58
N PHE A 457 6.05 17.87 32.23
CA PHE A 457 5.29 16.67 31.87
C PHE A 457 4.71 15.92 33.07
N GLY A 458 3.63 15.19 32.83
CA GLY A 458 3.01 14.29 33.80
C GLY A 458 2.36 13.07 33.13
N ILE A 459 1.91 12.12 33.95
CA ILE A 459 1.26 10.88 33.49
C ILE A 459 -0.09 10.69 34.18
N LEU A 460 -0.91 9.78 33.65
CA LEU A 460 -2.24 9.43 34.19
C LEU A 460 -2.22 8.36 35.29
N TYR A 461 -1.05 7.80 35.60
CA TYR A 461 -0.88 6.75 36.60
C TYR A 461 -1.86 5.57 36.39
N GLU A 462 -2.61 5.14 37.41
CA GLU A 462 -3.52 4.00 37.35
C GLU A 462 -4.78 4.21 36.50
N ASP A 463 -5.10 5.44 36.07
CA ASP A 463 -6.28 5.72 35.26
C ASP A 463 -6.06 5.44 33.76
N GLU A 464 -4.81 5.32 33.30
CA GLU A 464 -4.50 5.01 31.90
C GLU A 464 -4.84 3.55 31.54
N ARG A 465 -5.48 3.38 30.39
CA ARG A 465 -5.77 2.09 29.75
C ARG A 465 -5.04 2.02 28.41
N ASN A 466 -4.96 0.83 27.82
CA ASN A 466 -4.40 0.66 26.48
C ASN A 466 -5.13 1.57 25.48
N ALA A 467 -4.40 2.19 24.54
CA ALA A 467 -4.97 3.10 23.56
C ALA A 467 -5.90 2.42 22.54
N GLY A 468 -5.91 1.09 22.48
CA GLY A 468 -6.83 0.29 21.67
C GLY A 468 -6.41 0.13 20.20
N ASN A 469 -5.19 0.55 19.82
CA ASN A 469 -4.76 0.48 18.42
C ASN A 469 -4.91 -0.94 17.85
N ASP A 470 -4.23 -1.93 18.42
CA ASP A 470 -4.26 -3.31 17.90
C ASP A 470 -5.59 -4.01 18.11
N VAL A 471 -6.30 -3.69 19.21
CA VAL A 471 -7.65 -4.18 19.50
C VAL A 471 -8.57 -3.92 18.30
N ARG A 472 -8.59 -2.68 17.82
CA ARG A 472 -9.40 -2.31 16.66
C ARG A 472 -8.95 -2.99 15.36
N ARG A 473 -7.64 -3.20 15.16
CA ARG A 473 -7.10 -3.88 13.95
C ARG A 473 -7.29 -5.40 13.98
N VAL A 474 -7.51 -5.97 15.16
CA VAL A 474 -7.97 -7.35 15.36
C VAL A 474 -9.46 -7.48 15.06
N GLY A 475 -10.22 -6.38 15.05
CA GLY A 475 -11.64 -6.36 14.73
C GLY A 475 -12.56 -6.36 15.96
N GLU A 476 -12.00 -6.22 17.17
CA GLU A 476 -12.78 -6.16 18.42
C GLU A 476 -13.19 -4.71 18.72
N GLU A 477 -14.29 -4.27 18.12
CA GLU A 477 -14.69 -2.86 18.16
C GLU A 477 -15.33 -2.48 19.50
N GLY A 478 -16.07 -3.38 20.15
CA GLY A 478 -16.67 -3.10 21.46
C GLY A 478 -15.61 -2.88 22.55
N LEU A 479 -14.55 -3.70 22.56
CA LEU A 479 -13.41 -3.49 23.47
C LEU A 479 -12.66 -2.19 23.13
N PHE A 480 -12.51 -1.86 21.85
CA PHE A 480 -11.89 -0.61 21.45
C PHE A 480 -12.66 0.60 21.98
N GLU A 481 -13.98 0.63 21.81
CA GLU A 481 -14.86 1.69 22.31
C GLU A 481 -14.77 1.82 23.83
N MET A 482 -14.86 0.71 24.56
CA MET A 482 -14.71 0.70 26.02
C MET A 482 -13.36 1.28 26.47
N LEU A 483 -12.25 0.92 25.81
CA LEU A 483 -10.93 1.45 26.14
C LEU A 483 -10.83 2.96 25.84
N VAL A 484 -11.42 3.42 24.74
CA VAL A 484 -11.50 4.85 24.41
C VAL A 484 -12.26 5.59 25.48
N GLU A 485 -13.47 5.16 25.82
CA GLU A 485 -14.32 5.80 26.84
C GLU A 485 -13.61 5.91 28.20
N GLN A 486 -12.96 4.83 28.65
CA GLN A 486 -12.20 4.83 29.90
C GLN A 486 -11.02 5.79 29.87
N ASN A 487 -10.30 5.86 28.74
CA ASN A 487 -9.20 6.80 28.59
C ASN A 487 -9.69 8.25 28.52
N LEU A 488 -10.80 8.52 27.84
CA LEU A 488 -11.39 9.86 27.80
C LEU A 488 -11.82 10.33 29.20
N ALA A 489 -12.46 9.46 29.98
CA ALA A 489 -12.81 9.76 31.37
C ALA A 489 -11.58 10.06 32.26
N ALA A 490 -10.42 9.46 31.96
CA ALA A 490 -9.16 9.78 32.63
C ALA A 490 -8.58 11.11 32.17
N LEU A 491 -8.59 11.36 30.85
CA LEU A 491 -8.06 12.56 30.21
C LEU A 491 -8.86 13.81 30.57
N GLU A 492 -10.18 13.70 30.77
CA GLU A 492 -11.06 14.80 31.20
C GLU A 492 -10.70 15.37 32.58
N LYS A 493 -10.05 14.56 33.43
CA LYS A 493 -9.57 15.00 34.75
C LYS A 493 -8.26 15.80 34.68
N ALA A 494 -7.60 15.81 33.52
CA ALA A 494 -6.29 16.40 33.35
C ALA A 494 -6.35 17.72 32.58
N GLN A 495 -5.43 18.64 32.91
CA GLN A 495 -5.25 19.89 32.19
C GLN A 495 -3.89 19.88 31.50
N PHE A 496 -3.89 19.84 30.17
CA PHE A 496 -2.67 19.77 29.38
C PHE A 496 -2.81 20.42 28.00
N ARG A 497 -1.66 20.77 27.41
CA ARG A 497 -1.61 21.41 26.07
C ARG A 497 -1.49 20.38 24.95
N ALA A 498 -0.71 19.32 25.16
CA ALA A 498 -0.45 18.29 24.17
C ALA A 498 -0.22 16.93 24.82
N ILE A 499 -0.37 15.86 24.03
CA ILE A 499 0.04 14.51 24.42
C ILE A 499 1.39 14.17 23.78
N VAL A 500 2.27 13.54 24.55
CA VAL A 500 3.44 12.83 24.04
C VAL A 500 3.27 11.33 24.27
N THR A 501 3.77 10.48 23.37
CA THR A 501 3.82 9.03 23.56
C THR A 501 5.08 8.42 22.97
N THR A 502 5.53 7.31 23.56
CA THR A 502 6.70 6.54 23.11
C THR A 502 6.34 5.39 22.16
N ASP A 503 5.06 5.09 21.97
CA ASP A 503 4.60 4.02 21.08
C ASP A 503 3.92 4.59 19.82
N PRO A 504 4.46 4.33 18.62
CA PRO A 504 3.82 4.65 17.36
C PRO A 504 2.38 4.12 17.20
N HIS A 505 2.02 3.01 17.86
CA HIS A 505 0.68 2.44 17.80
C HIS A 505 -0.30 3.29 18.62
N THR A 506 0.08 3.66 19.83
CA THR A 506 -0.64 4.63 20.67
C THR A 506 -0.75 5.97 19.97
N TYR A 507 0.34 6.47 19.39
CA TYR A 507 0.36 7.69 18.59
C TYR A 507 -0.71 7.65 17.50
N ASN A 508 -0.78 6.55 16.76
CA ASN A 508 -1.74 6.37 15.70
C ASN A 508 -3.19 6.37 16.20
N ALA A 509 -3.49 5.67 17.30
CA ALA A 509 -4.83 5.66 17.87
C ALA A 509 -5.27 7.05 18.35
N LEU A 510 -4.45 7.70 19.17
CA LEU A 510 -4.77 9.02 19.73
C LEU A 510 -4.90 10.09 18.64
N LYS A 511 -4.04 10.06 17.62
CA LYS A 511 -4.06 11.07 16.55
C LYS A 511 -5.17 10.85 15.52
N ASN A 512 -5.42 9.60 15.12
CA ASN A 512 -6.26 9.30 13.95
C ASN A 512 -7.62 8.70 14.30
N GLU A 513 -7.76 8.01 15.43
CA GLU A 513 -9.00 7.30 15.80
C GLU A 513 -9.81 8.06 16.86
N TYR A 514 -9.17 8.54 17.92
CA TYR A 514 -9.82 9.28 19.01
C TYR A 514 -10.56 10.55 18.55
N PRO A 515 -10.18 11.26 17.45
CA PRO A 515 -10.98 12.36 16.92
C PRO A 515 -12.40 12.01 16.49
N ALA A 516 -12.69 10.73 16.21
CA ALA A 516 -14.04 10.26 15.92
C ALA A 516 -14.93 10.21 17.18
N TYR A 517 -14.31 10.19 18.37
CA TYR A 517 -14.96 10.17 19.69
C TYR A 517 -14.90 11.54 20.38
N GLY A 518 -14.73 12.62 19.60
CA GLY A 518 -14.72 13.98 20.11
C GLY A 518 -13.39 14.46 20.70
N PHE A 519 -12.37 13.61 20.78
CA PHE A 519 -11.09 13.98 21.40
C PHE A 519 -10.06 14.46 20.37
N ARG A 520 -9.71 15.75 20.42
CA ARG A 520 -8.78 16.39 19.50
C ARG A 520 -7.76 17.24 20.25
N VAL A 521 -6.56 16.70 20.41
CA VAL A 521 -5.41 17.41 20.97
C VAL A 521 -4.18 17.17 20.09
N PRO A 522 -3.17 18.06 20.09
CA PRO A 522 -1.89 17.77 19.47
C PRO A 522 -1.27 16.51 20.10
N VAL A 523 -0.85 15.57 19.26
CA VAL A 523 -0.17 14.34 19.68
C VAL A 523 1.20 14.29 19.03
N TYR A 524 2.24 14.13 19.85
CA TYR A 524 3.63 14.03 19.43
C TYR A 524 4.19 12.65 19.77
N HIS A 525 5.03 12.13 18.87
CA HIS A 525 5.88 11.01 19.22
C HIS A 525 7.11 11.53 19.97
N TYR A 526 7.62 10.79 20.96
CA TYR A 526 8.76 11.25 21.77
C TYR A 526 9.99 11.61 20.94
N THR A 527 10.20 11.00 19.76
CA THR A 527 11.29 11.38 18.87
C THR A 527 11.14 12.79 18.29
N GLU A 528 9.92 13.28 18.09
CA GLU A 528 9.69 14.66 17.66
C GLU A 528 10.09 15.62 18.78
N VAL A 529 9.69 15.31 20.01
CA VAL A 529 10.04 16.09 21.21
C VAL A 529 11.54 16.08 21.46
N LEU A 530 12.19 14.91 21.49
CA LEU A 530 13.64 14.81 21.69
C LEU A 530 14.44 15.54 20.59
N ALA A 531 14.00 15.48 19.34
CA ALA A 531 14.62 16.24 18.26
C ALA A 531 14.53 17.76 18.53
N GLU A 532 13.36 18.26 18.93
CA GLU A 532 13.18 19.67 19.29
C GLU A 532 14.05 20.07 20.50
N LEU A 533 14.11 19.22 21.54
CA LEU A 533 14.90 19.46 22.75
C LEU A 533 16.40 19.56 22.44
N LEU A 534 16.91 18.74 21.53
CA LEU A 534 18.29 18.82 21.03
C LEU A 534 18.51 20.09 20.20
N GLU A 535 17.60 20.40 19.26
CA GLU A 535 17.69 21.55 18.36
C GLU A 535 17.71 22.89 19.12
N ARG A 536 16.89 23.04 20.17
CA ARG A 536 16.85 24.25 21.00
C ARG A 536 17.92 24.29 22.09
N GLY A 537 18.78 23.26 22.18
CA GLY A 537 19.88 23.19 23.14
C GLY A 537 19.46 22.96 24.59
N ALA A 538 18.22 22.46 24.82
CA ALA A 538 17.75 22.03 26.14
C ALA A 538 18.38 20.67 26.52
N LEU A 539 18.63 19.81 25.54
CA LEU A 539 19.51 18.66 25.65
C LEU A 539 20.80 18.97 24.88
N ARG A 540 21.93 19.06 25.59
CA ARG A 540 23.23 19.40 24.97
C ARG A 540 24.09 18.15 24.85
N VAL A 541 24.48 17.84 23.63
CA VAL A 541 25.43 16.75 23.33
C VAL A 541 26.81 17.17 23.85
N GLN A 542 27.34 16.42 24.81
CA GLN A 542 28.64 16.66 25.41
C GLN A 542 29.73 15.90 24.68
N GLN A 543 29.43 14.65 24.29
CA GLN A 543 30.35 13.77 23.59
C GLN A 543 29.63 13.12 22.39
N PRO A 544 30.10 13.37 21.15
CA PRO A 544 29.59 12.67 19.99
C PRO A 544 29.89 11.17 20.07
N LEU A 545 28.91 10.32 19.75
CA LEU A 545 29.02 8.87 19.91
C LEU A 545 29.84 8.16 18.81
N ARG A 546 30.07 8.81 17.66
CA ARG A 546 30.95 8.34 16.56
C ARG A 546 30.88 6.83 16.28
N ALA A 547 29.69 6.32 15.97
CA ALA A 547 29.49 4.93 15.58
C ALA A 547 28.58 4.81 14.34
N ALA A 548 28.75 3.72 13.58
CA ALA A 548 27.85 3.36 12.50
C ALA A 548 26.57 2.73 13.04
N VAL A 549 25.43 3.26 12.61
CA VAL A 549 24.10 2.80 13.04
C VAL A 549 23.17 2.65 11.86
N THR A 550 22.16 1.80 12.02
CA THR A 550 21.03 1.72 11.10
C THR A 550 19.76 2.00 11.87
N TYR A 551 18.73 2.51 11.21
CA TYR A 551 17.46 2.83 11.85
C TYR A 551 16.32 2.06 11.22
N HIS A 552 15.46 1.50 12.06
CA HIS A 552 14.19 0.93 11.63
C HIS A 552 13.06 1.94 11.84
N ASP A 553 12.48 2.41 10.73
CA ASP A 553 11.23 3.18 10.77
C ASP A 553 10.05 2.27 11.15
N PRO A 554 9.38 2.48 12.30
CA PRO A 554 8.18 1.75 12.66
C PRO A 554 7.06 2.07 11.66
N CYS A 555 6.27 1.07 11.26
CA CYS A 555 5.24 1.27 10.24
C CYS A 555 4.23 2.36 10.62
N TYR A 556 3.78 2.37 11.88
CA TYR A 556 2.83 3.35 12.39
C TYR A 556 3.42 4.77 12.51
N LEU A 557 4.74 4.92 12.60
CA LEU A 557 5.37 6.24 12.62
C LEU A 557 5.64 6.75 11.20
N GLY A 558 6.37 5.95 10.41
CA GLY A 558 6.79 6.31 9.06
C GLY A 558 5.67 6.21 8.03
N ARG A 559 5.08 5.03 7.81
CA ARG A 559 4.13 4.81 6.71
C ARG A 559 2.75 5.41 6.98
N TYR A 560 2.26 5.29 8.21
CA TYR A 560 0.93 5.76 8.60
C TYR A 560 0.90 7.27 8.84
N ASN A 561 1.89 7.78 9.59
CA ASN A 561 1.90 9.14 10.09
C ASN A 561 2.96 10.05 9.46
N ARG A 562 3.78 9.52 8.53
CA ARG A 562 4.80 10.25 7.76
C ARG A 562 5.87 10.94 8.61
N ILE A 563 6.10 10.43 9.82
CA ILE A 563 7.20 10.88 10.68
C ILE A 563 8.41 10.01 10.39
N THR A 564 9.33 10.56 9.62
CA THR A 564 10.60 9.90 9.24
C THR A 564 11.82 10.78 9.54
N ALA A 565 11.64 12.11 9.56
CA ALA A 565 12.73 13.05 9.74
C ALA A 565 13.23 13.11 11.20
N ALA A 566 12.32 13.10 12.19
CA ALA A 566 12.69 13.34 13.59
C ALA A 566 13.73 12.34 14.15
N PRO A 567 13.57 11.00 13.98
CA PRO A 567 14.59 10.05 14.42
C PRO A 567 15.96 10.28 13.75
N ARG A 568 15.96 10.63 12.46
CA ARG A 568 17.19 10.91 11.69
C ARG A 568 17.89 12.19 12.17
N ARG A 569 17.12 13.21 12.56
CA ARG A 569 17.68 14.45 13.14
C ARG A 569 18.34 14.17 14.47
N ILE A 570 17.73 13.34 15.32
CA ILE A 570 18.34 12.89 16.58
C ILE A 570 19.66 12.18 16.28
N ILE A 571 19.64 11.13 15.44
CA ILE A 571 20.85 10.32 15.13
C ILE A 571 22.01 11.20 14.64
N ARG A 572 21.74 12.17 13.75
CA ARG A 572 22.77 13.13 13.28
C ARG A 572 23.27 14.06 14.38
N ALA A 573 22.38 14.57 15.23
CA ALA A 573 22.76 15.44 16.33
C ALA A 573 23.71 14.75 17.34
N LEU A 574 23.60 13.42 17.48
CA LEU A 574 24.47 12.61 18.33
C LEU A 574 25.84 12.29 17.68
N GLY A 575 26.09 12.74 16.44
CA GLY A 575 27.32 12.48 15.71
C GLY A 575 27.48 11.02 15.24
N LEU A 576 26.37 10.31 15.02
CA LEU A 576 26.35 8.94 14.51
C LEU A 576 26.30 8.91 12.97
N GLU A 577 26.93 7.91 12.36
CA GLU A 577 26.85 7.65 10.92
C GLU A 577 25.63 6.76 10.62
N LEU A 578 24.57 7.34 10.05
CA LEU A 578 23.36 6.60 9.70
C LEU A 578 23.50 5.91 8.33
N ARG A 579 23.50 4.57 8.34
CA ARG A 579 23.43 3.72 7.15
C ARG A 579 21.99 3.22 6.95
N GLU A 580 21.30 3.79 5.98
CA GLU A 580 19.92 3.45 5.67
C GLU A 580 19.82 2.06 5.02
N MET A 581 18.92 1.23 5.53
CA MET A 581 18.53 0.00 4.84
C MET A 581 17.82 0.34 3.51
N PRO A 582 17.93 -0.49 2.46
CA PRO A 582 17.27 -0.25 1.18
C PRO A 582 15.77 0.07 1.29
N ARG A 583 15.09 -0.59 2.23
CA ARG A 583 13.68 -0.32 2.57
C ARG A 583 13.61 0.53 3.83
N HIS A 584 13.43 1.84 3.71
CA HIS A 584 13.34 2.79 4.84
C HIS A 584 12.24 3.84 4.63
N GLY A 585 12.00 4.67 5.64
CA GLY A 585 10.96 5.71 5.65
C GLY A 585 9.57 5.13 5.46
N GLU A 586 8.78 5.71 4.55
CA GLU A 586 7.45 5.17 4.19
C GLU A 586 7.51 3.78 3.52
N ASN A 587 8.68 3.40 2.97
CA ASN A 587 8.94 2.12 2.31
C ASN A 587 9.56 1.06 3.23
N THR A 588 9.64 1.31 4.54
CA THR A 588 10.18 0.39 5.57
C THR A 588 9.61 -1.03 5.48
N TYR A 589 10.32 -2.05 5.97
CA TYR A 589 9.79 -3.41 6.07
C TYR A 589 9.19 -3.65 7.46
N CYS A 590 8.08 -4.39 7.58
CA CYS A 590 7.39 -4.53 8.87
C CYS A 590 8.16 -5.45 9.84
N CYS A 591 8.22 -5.07 11.13
CA CYS A 591 8.75 -5.91 12.21
C CYS A 591 7.95 -7.20 12.45
N GLY A 592 6.66 -7.19 12.11
CA GLY A 592 5.75 -8.33 12.29
C GLY A 592 4.81 -8.24 13.49
N ALA A 593 4.86 -7.20 14.33
CA ALA A 593 4.06 -7.12 15.58
C ALA A 593 2.62 -6.58 15.42
N GLY A 594 2.37 -5.74 14.42
CA GLY A 594 1.09 -5.02 14.30
C GLY A 594 -0.11 -5.92 14.01
N GLY A 595 -1.32 -5.42 14.26
CA GLY A 595 -2.56 -6.12 13.90
C GLY A 595 -2.80 -7.37 14.74
N GLY A 596 -2.36 -7.34 16.00
CA GLY A 596 -2.46 -8.44 16.98
C GLY A 596 -1.36 -9.49 16.89
N GLN A 597 -0.45 -9.39 15.91
CA GLN A 597 0.59 -10.40 15.66
C GLN A 597 1.62 -10.53 16.78
N ILE A 598 1.77 -9.52 17.62
CA ILE A 598 2.66 -9.60 18.79
C ILE A 598 2.20 -10.62 19.84
N TRP A 599 0.90 -10.96 19.86
CA TRP A 599 0.36 -11.94 20.79
C TRP A 599 0.21 -13.32 20.16
N MET A 600 -0.01 -13.39 18.85
CA MET A 600 -0.22 -14.66 18.14
C MET A 600 1.08 -15.42 17.91
N ASP A 601 0.96 -16.74 17.75
CA ASP A 601 2.09 -17.56 17.37
C ASP A 601 2.59 -17.22 15.95
N SER A 602 3.91 -17.21 15.79
CA SER A 602 4.52 -16.91 14.51
C SER A 602 4.36 -18.09 13.55
N GLY A 603 3.39 -18.03 12.65
CA GLY A 603 3.35 -18.92 11.47
C GLY A 603 4.42 -18.56 10.42
N GLY A 604 4.63 -19.44 9.44
CA GLY A 604 5.52 -19.22 8.29
C GLY A 604 6.85 -19.97 8.37
N GLN A 605 7.77 -19.65 7.46
CA GLN A 605 9.13 -20.22 7.44
C GLN A 605 10.09 -19.46 8.38
N GLU A 606 9.85 -18.16 8.55
CA GLU A 606 10.65 -17.26 9.37
C GLU A 606 9.81 -16.04 9.82
N ARG A 607 10.35 -15.21 10.72
CA ARG A 607 9.68 -13.99 11.16
C ARG A 607 10.07 -12.79 10.28
N PRO A 608 9.15 -11.82 10.03
CA PRO A 608 9.49 -10.61 9.29
C PRO A 608 10.68 -9.82 9.89
N SER A 609 10.80 -9.83 11.23
CA SER A 609 11.92 -9.22 11.94
C SER A 609 13.26 -9.88 11.61
N GLU A 610 13.32 -11.19 11.40
CA GLU A 610 14.55 -11.92 11.06
C GLU A 610 15.06 -11.53 9.67
N GLN A 611 14.17 -11.43 8.67
CA GLN A 611 14.54 -10.90 7.34
C GLN A 611 15.10 -9.48 7.42
N ARG A 612 14.54 -8.66 8.32
CA ARG A 612 14.97 -7.27 8.50
C ARG A 612 16.33 -7.17 9.19
N ILE A 613 16.62 -8.03 10.17
CA ILE A 613 17.96 -8.11 10.77
C ILE A 613 19.00 -8.51 9.73
N ARG A 614 18.71 -9.49 8.85
CA ARG A 614 19.63 -9.85 7.76
C ARG A 614 19.86 -8.69 6.77
N GLU A 615 18.83 -7.90 6.47
CA GLU A 615 18.96 -6.68 5.66
C GLU A 615 19.87 -5.64 6.34
N ALA A 616 19.79 -5.49 7.66
CA ALA A 616 20.67 -4.59 8.41
C ALA A 616 22.13 -5.06 8.41
N VAL A 617 22.36 -6.34 8.71
CA VAL A 617 23.70 -6.95 8.73
C VAL A 617 24.42 -6.81 7.39
N ALA A 618 23.67 -6.85 6.27
CA ALA A 618 24.22 -6.65 4.93
C ALA A 618 24.77 -5.23 4.64
N LEU A 619 24.60 -4.27 5.56
CA LEU A 619 25.12 -2.90 5.41
C LEU A 619 26.59 -2.75 5.81
N GLY A 620 27.20 -3.74 6.48
CA GLY A 620 28.61 -3.71 6.87
C GLY A 620 28.90 -4.51 8.15
N ASP A 621 30.16 -4.93 8.32
CA ASP A 621 30.64 -5.71 9.48
C ASP A 621 30.93 -4.85 10.73
N ASP A 622 31.11 -3.55 10.53
CA ASP A 622 31.28 -2.51 11.56
C ASP A 622 29.94 -1.93 12.07
N LEU A 623 28.81 -2.32 11.48
CA LEU A 623 27.49 -1.93 11.97
C LEU A 623 27.19 -2.62 13.31
N ARG A 624 27.21 -1.86 14.41
CA ARG A 624 26.98 -2.37 15.78
C ARG A 624 25.58 -2.13 16.32
N TYR A 625 24.89 -1.07 15.87
CA TYR A 625 23.60 -0.69 16.45
C TYR A 625 22.45 -0.71 15.45
N PHE A 626 21.40 -1.45 15.82
CA PHE A 626 20.10 -1.42 15.17
C PHE A 626 19.15 -0.55 16.00
N VAL A 627 18.96 0.68 15.55
CA VAL A 627 18.21 1.69 16.29
C VAL A 627 16.71 1.55 16.03
N VAL A 628 15.93 1.52 17.11
CA VAL A 628 14.47 1.48 17.09
C VAL A 628 13.88 2.68 17.83
N SER A 629 12.60 2.94 17.59
CA SER A 629 11.84 3.96 18.31
C SER A 629 10.38 3.51 18.54
N CYS A 630 10.20 2.22 18.80
CA CYS A 630 8.91 1.62 19.10
C CYS A 630 9.13 0.50 20.13
N PRO A 631 8.35 0.45 21.22
CA PRO A 631 8.47 -0.59 22.23
C PRO A 631 8.30 -2.01 21.67
N LYS A 632 7.40 -2.17 20.68
CA LYS A 632 7.18 -3.46 20.03
C LYS A 632 8.34 -3.85 19.12
N ASP A 633 8.95 -2.88 18.44
CA ASP A 633 10.13 -3.15 17.61
C ASP A 633 11.29 -3.60 18.49
N MET A 634 11.48 -3.00 19.67
CA MET A 634 12.47 -3.45 20.64
C MET A 634 12.29 -4.92 20.99
N ALA A 635 11.06 -5.36 21.29
CA ALA A 635 10.76 -6.76 21.54
C ALA A 635 11.05 -7.65 20.32
N MET A 636 10.49 -7.30 19.16
CA MET A 636 10.58 -8.12 17.94
C MET A 636 12.00 -8.29 17.42
N TYR A 637 12.81 -7.22 17.47
CA TYR A 637 14.17 -7.26 16.95
C TYR A 637 15.17 -7.81 17.97
N SER A 638 14.95 -7.59 19.27
CA SER A 638 15.80 -8.23 20.29
C SER A 638 15.70 -9.74 20.20
N ASP A 639 14.51 -10.29 19.95
CA ASP A 639 14.33 -11.72 19.73
C ASP A 639 14.94 -12.14 18.38
N ALA A 640 14.71 -11.38 17.31
CA ALA A 640 15.22 -11.71 15.97
C ALA A 640 16.74 -11.73 15.87
N VAL A 641 17.44 -10.83 16.57
CA VAL A 641 18.90 -10.81 16.63
C VAL A 641 19.45 -12.11 17.22
N LYS A 642 18.79 -12.66 18.25
CA LYS A 642 19.16 -13.94 18.86
C LYS A 642 18.87 -15.11 17.93
N THR A 643 17.66 -15.18 17.37
CA THR A 643 17.25 -16.31 16.50
C THR A 643 18.02 -16.35 15.19
N THR A 644 18.58 -15.23 14.73
CA THR A 644 19.44 -15.16 13.54
C THR A 644 20.93 -15.34 13.84
N GLY A 645 21.33 -15.46 15.11
CA GLY A 645 22.72 -15.67 15.52
C GLY A 645 23.60 -14.42 15.48
N TYR A 646 23.02 -13.22 15.56
CA TYR A 646 23.74 -11.94 15.48
C TYR A 646 23.86 -11.19 16.82
N GLU A 647 23.51 -11.82 17.95
CA GLU A 647 23.51 -11.18 19.28
C GLU A 647 24.86 -10.63 19.76
N GLY A 648 25.98 -11.20 19.31
CA GLY A 648 27.32 -10.65 19.57
C GLY A 648 27.78 -9.60 18.56
N ARG A 649 27.04 -9.40 17.46
CA ARG A 649 27.40 -8.50 16.36
C ARG A 649 26.56 -7.22 16.34
N LEU A 650 25.26 -7.35 16.57
CA LEU A 650 24.29 -6.28 16.37
C LEU A 650 23.44 -6.11 17.64
N THR A 651 23.51 -4.93 18.25
CA THR A 651 22.73 -4.57 19.43
C THR A 651 21.50 -3.77 19.04
N VAL A 652 20.33 -4.22 19.46
CA VAL A 652 19.08 -3.47 19.31
C VAL A 652 18.99 -2.43 20.41
N ILE A 653 18.83 -1.16 20.05
CA ILE A 653 18.85 -0.05 21.00
C ILE A 653 17.77 0.98 20.68
N ASP A 654 17.10 1.49 21.71
CA ASP A 654 16.16 2.60 21.54
C ASP A 654 16.91 3.92 21.35
N VAL A 655 16.41 4.78 20.46
CA VAL A 655 17.02 6.08 20.20
C VAL A 655 17.12 6.96 21.46
N ALA A 656 16.24 6.80 22.47
CA ALA A 656 16.37 7.49 23.75
C ALA A 656 17.64 7.13 24.51
N ARG A 657 18.05 5.85 24.51
CA ARG A 657 19.29 5.41 25.17
C ARG A 657 20.51 6.05 24.50
N LEU A 658 20.50 6.12 23.17
CA LEU A 658 21.53 6.86 22.42
C LEU A 658 21.60 8.33 22.81
N VAL A 659 20.45 9.00 22.96
CA VAL A 659 20.44 10.39 23.43
C VAL A 659 21.06 10.49 24.82
N ALA A 660 20.60 9.66 25.76
CA ALA A 660 21.05 9.68 27.15
C ALA A 660 22.56 9.44 27.32
N SER A 661 23.17 8.61 26.48
CA SER A 661 24.62 8.38 26.54
C SER A 661 25.44 9.53 25.95
N ALA A 662 24.86 10.38 25.09
CA ALA A 662 25.57 11.52 24.49
C ALA A 662 25.37 12.82 25.28
N VAL A 663 24.30 12.91 26.07
CA VAL A 663 23.97 14.09 26.88
C VAL A 663 24.38 13.87 28.34
N ARG A 664 24.75 14.93 29.05
CA ARG A 664 24.94 14.86 30.49
C ARG A 664 23.59 14.92 31.19
N ILE A 665 23.27 13.91 31.99
CA ILE A 665 22.11 13.88 32.87
C ILE A 665 22.65 13.86 34.30
N ASP A 666 22.44 14.94 35.06
CA ASP A 666 22.88 14.98 36.45
C ASP A 666 22.16 13.88 37.27
N GLY A 667 22.92 13.05 37.98
CA GLY A 667 22.41 11.91 38.74
C GLY A 667 22.26 10.59 37.98
N LEU A 668 22.63 10.54 36.69
CA LEU A 668 22.88 9.28 35.99
C LEU A 668 24.34 9.17 35.60
N GLU A 669 24.96 8.03 35.93
CA GLU A 669 26.18 7.63 35.23
C GLU A 669 25.83 7.45 33.74
N PRO A 670 26.68 7.95 32.81
CA PRO A 670 26.48 7.69 31.40
C PRO A 670 26.40 6.19 31.21
N GLU A 671 25.29 5.72 30.66
CA GLU A 671 25.23 4.33 30.26
C GLU A 671 26.31 4.16 29.18
N SER A 672 27.30 3.32 29.49
CA SER A 672 28.34 2.94 28.54
C SER A 672 27.66 2.16 27.42
N ILE A 673 27.26 2.87 26.37
CA ILE A 673 27.16 2.22 25.07
C ILE A 673 28.58 1.70 24.81
N PRO A 674 28.76 0.40 24.50
CA PRO A 674 30.08 -0.14 24.20
C PRO A 674 30.57 0.43 22.85
N VAL A 675 30.95 1.71 22.86
CA VAL A 675 31.53 2.44 21.75
C VAL A 675 33.04 2.23 21.87
N GLU A 676 33.57 1.42 20.96
CA GLU A 676 34.98 1.29 20.58
C GLU A 676 36.02 2.02 21.46
N SER A 677 36.25 1.53 22.69
CA SER A 677 37.47 1.83 23.43
C SER A 677 38.26 0.59 23.86
N GLU A 678 37.76 -0.62 23.59
CA GLU A 678 38.42 -1.88 23.98
C GLU A 678 38.77 -2.81 22.79
N ALA A 679 39.10 -2.22 21.64
CA ALA A 679 39.82 -2.94 20.59
C ALA A 679 41.02 -2.09 20.15
N ARG A 680 42.09 -2.17 20.94
CA ARG A 680 43.45 -1.92 20.44
C ARG A 680 44.05 -3.22 19.94
#